data_AF-A0AAU3FGU5-F1
#
_entry.id   AF-A0AAU3FGU5-F1
#
_cell.length_a   1.000
_cell.length_b   1.000
_cell.length_c   1.000
_cell.angle_alpha   90.00
_cell.angle_beta   90.00
_cell.angle_gamma   90.00
#
_symmetry.space_group_name_H-M   'P 1'
#
loop_
_entity.id
_entity.type
_entity.pdbx_description
1 polymer ?
#
loop_
_entity_poly.entity_id
_entity_poly.type
_entity_poly.pdbx_seq_one_letter_code
_entity_poly.pdbx_strand_id
1 'polypeptide(L)'
;MNHHHLLPLGDTGWSVWRDVLLRTAGFPAAGLDRFAAPDAAEAADALLAGAAPAEAYDKELAAALARSSAVLAEICADPLVREAVTWQNPEMLVALDGLLRTDPAARNKPRRKREIAVLRYWQRYCGKAETIGFFGPVCWGTFDPDSPQTRLAPGPGLATRREVHFEAWALMAYADRLADDLAVRRWWPPALPPHLALDGRRLRRPLHPPTELSAVEAQLLATCDGRTPAGDLVQRLCADGDAGLRRPADGFLLLDRLVERGLLTWDAGLPNSPRAERVLAERIAAVGDPAVRAEVTAGFDRLRAARDEVAAAAGDPGRLAAALAALNAEFTAVTGRPATRNGGQMYTGRTVVYEETSRDLEFTVGSAVLDELAAPLAIVLRAARWLTAEIGAGCERILAELHAELAADGPVRLADIWSLAQGLILAPDGPVAAASAGFTARWAELFGLADVAEDQPELRLSSADLAARADALFPAAAPGWPTARIHSPDVQVSAPSVDALNRGEFLLVLGELHPATTPFDSAVFAPFHPDPAALRADVDADLGPARLRLLYPASFPRQTTRTTWHLDGPGDRQLGIDTARGADIERIVPAAAVRVEAATGGRLTAELPDGARWPLVEVFANLLGALLLDSFKLLAPAPATPRITIDRLVVARRTWRTTVAESGLAGVTGESARYLAVRRWREGLGLPERVFVKVGTEVKPCYVDLTGPLYAQSLCAMVDAAARTAPDVSLTVSELLPAPADAWVTDAAGHGYVSELRLQITDPATYLGEHG
;
A
#
# COMPACT_ATOMS: atom_id res chain seq x y z
N MET A 1 19.39 -22.31 14.20
CA MET A 1 19.12 -21.24 15.19
C MET A 1 17.73 -21.53 15.75
N ASN A 2 17.47 -21.35 17.04
CA ASN A 2 16.09 -21.49 17.51
C ASN A 2 15.27 -20.33 16.92
N HIS A 3 14.37 -20.65 16.00
CA HIS A 3 13.44 -19.70 15.38
C HIS A 3 12.34 -19.36 16.38
N HIS A 4 12.68 -18.61 17.43
CA HIS A 4 11.74 -18.24 18.50
C HIS A 4 10.57 -17.37 18.00
N HIS A 5 10.72 -16.75 16.83
CA HIS A 5 9.71 -15.95 16.14
C HIS A 5 8.70 -16.78 15.35
N LEU A 6 8.97 -18.04 15.03
CA LEU A 6 8.05 -18.90 14.27
C LEU A 6 7.22 -19.77 15.20
N LEU A 7 5.91 -19.77 14.98
CA LEU A 7 4.96 -20.70 15.57
C LEU A 7 4.45 -21.65 14.48
N PRO A 8 4.39 -22.98 14.72
CA PRO A 8 3.75 -23.88 13.78
C PRO A 8 2.29 -23.48 13.54
N LEU A 9 1.88 -23.42 12.27
CA LEU A 9 0.48 -23.21 11.90
C LEU A 9 -0.23 -24.58 11.92
N GLY A 10 -0.55 -25.06 13.12
CA GLY A 10 -1.02 -26.44 13.34
C GLY A 10 -0.04 -27.48 12.77
N ASP A 11 -0.57 -28.59 12.25
CA ASP A 11 0.23 -29.66 11.63
C ASP A 11 0.46 -29.46 10.12
N THR A 12 0.26 -28.24 9.61
CA THR A 12 0.25 -27.95 8.16
C THR A 12 1.66 -27.89 7.54
N GLY A 13 2.68 -27.83 8.39
CA GLY A 13 4.07 -27.58 8.01
C GLY A 13 4.41 -26.10 7.77
N TRP A 14 3.41 -25.22 7.60
CA TRP A 14 3.61 -23.77 7.55
C TRP A 14 3.88 -23.21 8.94
N SER A 15 4.56 -22.07 9.00
CA SER A 15 4.78 -21.34 10.25
C SER A 15 4.21 -19.93 10.15
N VAL A 16 3.59 -19.45 11.21
CA VAL A 16 3.19 -18.05 11.38
C VAL A 16 4.21 -17.34 12.27
N TRP A 17 4.50 -16.09 11.98
CA TRP A 17 5.28 -15.25 12.87
C TRP A 17 4.52 -15.00 14.16
N ARG A 18 5.22 -15.02 15.30
CA ARG A 18 4.67 -14.70 16.62
C ARG A 18 4.15 -13.27 16.64
N ASP A 19 4.88 -12.33 16.03
CA ASP A 19 4.43 -10.95 15.91
C ASP A 19 3.28 -10.84 14.90
N VAL A 20 2.25 -10.11 15.30
CA VAL A 20 1.07 -9.85 14.49
C VAL A 20 0.74 -8.36 14.52
N LEU A 21 0.38 -7.83 13.36
CA LEU A 21 0.00 -6.43 13.23
C LEU A 21 -1.53 -6.32 13.16
N LEU A 22 -2.12 -5.53 14.05
CA LEU A 22 -3.53 -5.16 13.99
C LEU A 22 -3.66 -3.76 13.39
N ARG A 23 -4.50 -3.63 12.35
CA ARG A 23 -4.93 -2.36 11.78
C ARG A 23 -6.38 -2.12 12.18
N THR A 24 -6.72 -0.91 12.61
CA THR A 24 -8.09 -0.55 13.01
C THR A 24 -8.60 0.68 12.28
N ALA A 25 -9.91 0.80 12.13
CA ALA A 25 -10.56 2.06 11.81
C ALA A 25 -10.35 3.11 12.93
N GLY A 26 -10.52 4.38 12.58
CA GLY A 26 -10.38 5.50 13.51
C GLY A 26 -11.60 5.76 14.38
N PHE A 27 -12.77 5.31 13.93
CA PHE A 27 -14.06 5.58 14.56
C PHE A 27 -14.84 4.27 14.73
N PRO A 28 -15.75 4.19 15.72
CA PRO A 28 -16.50 2.97 16.00
C PRO A 28 -17.27 2.44 14.80
N ALA A 29 -17.28 1.12 14.64
CA ALA A 29 -17.96 0.43 13.54
C ALA A 29 -19.47 0.70 13.52
N ALA A 30 -20.09 0.81 14.71
CA ALA A 30 -21.51 1.18 14.87
C ALA A 30 -21.86 2.54 14.25
N GLY A 31 -20.86 3.38 13.96
CA GLY A 31 -21.02 4.60 13.19
C GLY A 31 -21.66 4.35 11.81
N LEU A 32 -21.46 3.18 11.22
CA LEU A 32 -22.06 2.79 9.92
C LEU A 32 -23.59 2.67 9.97
N ASP A 33 -24.16 2.35 11.14
CA ASP A 33 -25.60 2.16 11.29
C ASP A 33 -26.35 3.47 11.59
N ARG A 34 -25.64 4.60 11.81
CA ARG A 34 -26.25 5.88 12.19
C ARG A 34 -27.19 6.50 11.14
N PHE A 35 -27.11 6.04 9.90
CA PHE A 35 -27.93 6.49 8.78
C PHE A 35 -28.93 5.44 8.29
N ALA A 36 -29.09 4.34 9.02
CA ALA A 36 -30.12 3.35 8.75
C ALA A 36 -31.52 3.97 8.89
N ALA A 37 -32.45 3.52 8.04
CA ALA A 37 -33.83 3.97 8.07
C ALA A 37 -34.80 2.82 7.72
N PRO A 38 -34.90 1.79 8.59
CA PRO A 38 -35.74 0.63 8.33
C PRO A 38 -37.21 0.99 8.08
N ASP A 39 -37.78 1.94 8.83
CA ASP A 39 -39.17 2.37 8.64
C ASP A 39 -39.42 3.00 7.24
N ALA A 40 -38.44 3.75 6.72
CA ALA A 40 -38.52 4.33 5.39
C ALA A 40 -38.39 3.24 4.31
N ALA A 41 -37.59 2.21 4.58
CA ALA A 41 -37.42 1.07 3.67
C ALA A 41 -38.70 0.24 3.61
N GLU A 42 -39.31 -0.08 4.75
CA GLU A 42 -40.58 -0.79 4.84
C GLU A 42 -41.70 -0.01 4.12
N ALA A 43 -41.81 1.30 4.35
CA ALA A 43 -42.79 2.14 3.68
C ALA A 43 -42.56 2.23 2.16
N ALA A 44 -41.30 2.28 1.71
CA ALA A 44 -40.95 2.28 0.29
C ALA A 44 -41.30 0.94 -0.38
N ASP A 45 -40.97 -0.17 0.26
CA ASP A 45 -41.25 -1.52 -0.25
C ASP A 45 -42.76 -1.77 -0.28
N ALA A 46 -43.51 -1.32 0.73
CA ALA A 46 -44.98 -1.37 0.73
C ALA A 46 -45.62 -0.53 -0.39
N LEU A 47 -45.07 0.66 -0.68
CA LEU A 47 -45.51 1.47 -1.81
C LEU A 47 -45.23 0.77 -3.15
N LEU A 48 -44.04 0.21 -3.33
CA LEU A 48 -43.65 -0.52 -4.54
C LEU A 48 -44.52 -1.76 -4.78
N ALA A 49 -44.93 -2.45 -3.71
CA ALA A 49 -45.86 -3.57 -3.75
C ALA A 49 -47.33 -3.17 -3.92
N GLY A 50 -47.66 -1.86 -3.90
CA GLY A 50 -49.03 -1.36 -3.95
C GLY A 50 -49.84 -1.60 -2.67
N ALA A 51 -49.16 -1.91 -1.55
CA ALA A 51 -49.76 -2.21 -0.25
C ALA A 51 -49.96 -0.99 0.65
N ALA A 52 -49.33 0.15 0.33
CA ALA A 52 -49.46 1.41 1.08
C ALA A 52 -49.61 2.62 0.13
N PRO A 53 -50.30 3.69 0.56
CA PRO A 53 -50.42 4.92 -0.22
C PRO A 53 -49.13 5.75 -0.21
N ALA A 54 -48.94 6.60 -1.22
CA ALA A 54 -47.73 7.41 -1.38
C ALA A 54 -47.49 8.35 -0.19
N GLU A 55 -48.54 8.86 0.45
CA GLU A 55 -48.46 9.78 1.59
C GLU A 55 -47.80 9.14 2.82
N ALA A 56 -47.99 7.84 3.03
CA ALA A 56 -47.35 7.12 4.12
C ALA A 56 -45.83 7.03 3.91
N TYR A 57 -45.42 6.70 2.68
CA TYR A 57 -44.02 6.67 2.27
C TYR A 57 -43.36 8.06 2.32
N ASP A 58 -44.01 9.08 1.77
CA ASP A 58 -43.46 10.45 1.73
C ASP A 58 -43.19 10.98 3.15
N LYS A 59 -44.06 10.65 4.10
CA LYS A 59 -43.88 10.99 5.52
C LYS A 59 -42.64 10.31 6.11
N GLU A 60 -42.48 8.99 5.93
CA GLU A 60 -41.35 8.26 6.51
C GLU A 60 -40.01 8.63 5.83
N LEU A 61 -40.02 8.87 4.52
CA LEU A 61 -38.84 9.40 3.81
C LEU A 61 -38.42 10.78 4.35
N ALA A 62 -39.37 11.70 4.52
CA ALA A 62 -39.10 13.02 5.06
C ALA A 62 -38.53 12.95 6.48
N ALA A 63 -39.09 12.08 7.33
CA ALA A 63 -38.60 11.85 8.68
C ALA A 63 -37.18 11.26 8.69
N ALA A 64 -36.89 10.28 7.83
CA ALA A 64 -35.56 9.68 7.71
C ALA A 64 -34.49 10.68 7.23
N LEU A 65 -34.83 11.56 6.27
CA LEU A 65 -33.93 12.62 5.80
C LEU A 65 -33.68 13.66 6.91
N ALA A 66 -34.71 14.06 7.66
CA ALA A 66 -34.55 14.99 8.78
C ALA A 66 -33.65 14.42 9.88
N ARG A 67 -33.83 13.14 10.25
CA ARG A 67 -32.94 12.43 11.17
C ARG A 67 -31.50 12.38 10.67
N SER A 68 -31.31 12.03 9.39
CA SER A 68 -29.98 12.01 8.77
C SER A 68 -29.29 13.38 8.80
N SER A 69 -30.03 14.46 8.55
CA SER A 69 -29.50 15.82 8.64
C SER A 69 -29.11 16.22 10.07
N ALA A 70 -29.84 15.75 11.10
CA ALA A 70 -29.47 15.96 12.50
C ALA A 70 -28.20 15.19 12.89
N VAL A 71 -28.12 13.92 12.51
CA VAL A 71 -26.93 13.07 12.70
C VAL A 71 -25.69 13.69 12.03
N LEU A 72 -25.84 14.22 10.81
CA LEU A 72 -24.74 14.93 10.13
C LEU A 72 -24.30 16.18 10.89
N ALA A 73 -25.21 16.92 11.54
CA ALA A 73 -24.83 18.09 12.32
C ALA A 73 -23.95 17.69 13.52
N GLU A 74 -24.28 16.59 14.20
CA GLU A 74 -23.45 16.03 15.26
C GLU A 74 -22.07 15.62 14.75
N ILE A 75 -22.02 14.86 13.64
CA ILE A 75 -20.76 14.42 13.01
C ILE A 75 -19.91 15.62 12.55
N CYS A 76 -20.52 16.67 11.98
CA CYS A 76 -19.80 17.87 11.54
C CYS A 76 -19.25 18.70 12.70
N ALA A 77 -19.86 18.60 13.88
CA ALA A 77 -19.44 19.30 15.10
C ALA A 77 -18.39 18.52 15.89
N ASP A 78 -18.29 17.19 15.69
CA ASP A 78 -17.33 16.33 16.37
C ASP A 78 -15.87 16.77 16.10
N PRO A 79 -15.10 17.17 17.13
CA PRO A 79 -13.71 17.59 16.97
C PRO A 79 -12.80 16.54 16.33
N LEU A 80 -12.98 15.25 16.63
CA LEU A 80 -12.16 14.18 16.04
C LEU A 80 -12.44 14.02 14.55
N VAL A 81 -13.71 14.09 14.15
CA VAL A 81 -14.09 14.07 12.72
C VAL A 81 -13.48 15.27 12.00
N ARG A 82 -13.56 16.46 12.61
CA ARG A 82 -12.96 17.67 12.06
C ARG A 82 -11.45 17.53 11.93
N GLU A 83 -10.75 16.99 12.93
CA GLU A 83 -9.31 16.74 12.88
C GLU A 83 -8.94 15.79 11.73
N ALA A 84 -9.65 14.66 11.61
CA ALA A 84 -9.42 13.67 10.55
C ALA A 84 -9.63 14.27 9.15
N VAL A 85 -10.70 15.05 8.97
CA VAL A 85 -10.98 15.76 7.72
C VAL A 85 -9.93 16.82 7.44
N THR A 86 -9.52 17.60 8.45
CA THR A 86 -8.44 18.58 8.32
C THR A 86 -7.15 17.92 7.84
N TRP A 87 -6.76 16.78 8.41
CA TRP A 87 -5.55 16.07 8.00
C TRP A 87 -5.64 15.55 6.55
N GLN A 88 -6.79 14.96 6.19
CA GLN A 88 -6.95 14.30 4.90
C GLN A 88 -7.23 15.28 3.74
N ASN A 89 -8.04 16.31 3.99
CA ASN A 89 -8.48 17.32 3.03
C ASN A 89 -9.08 18.57 3.72
N PRO A 90 -8.27 19.59 4.06
CA PRO A 90 -8.74 20.81 4.72
C PRO A 90 -9.87 21.55 3.98
N GLU A 91 -9.91 21.50 2.65
CA GLU A 91 -10.95 22.17 1.85
C GLU A 91 -12.35 21.63 2.14
N MET A 92 -12.44 20.38 2.64
CA MET A 92 -13.71 19.76 3.00
C MET A 92 -14.33 20.33 4.27
N LEU A 93 -13.60 21.09 5.09
CA LEU A 93 -14.17 21.79 6.24
C LEU A 93 -15.28 22.76 5.82
N VAL A 94 -15.21 23.33 4.62
CA VAL A 94 -16.26 24.19 4.06
C VAL A 94 -17.60 23.44 3.93
N ALA A 95 -17.56 22.13 3.66
CA ALA A 95 -18.76 21.31 3.61
C ALA A 95 -19.35 21.09 5.02
N LEU A 96 -18.50 20.78 6.00
CA LEU A 96 -18.91 20.60 7.41
C LEU A 96 -19.52 21.90 7.95
N ASP A 97 -18.79 23.01 7.85
CA ASP A 97 -19.24 24.32 8.31
C ASP A 97 -20.47 24.80 7.53
N GLY A 98 -20.61 24.41 6.27
CA GLY A 98 -21.78 24.68 5.46
C GLY A 98 -23.03 23.95 5.95
N LEU A 99 -22.90 22.74 6.47
CA LEU A 99 -24.03 21.99 7.05
C LEU A 99 -24.43 22.53 8.42
N LEU A 100 -23.46 22.98 9.23
CA LEU A 100 -23.71 23.59 10.54
C LEU A 100 -24.38 24.97 10.45
N ARG A 101 -24.05 25.76 9.41
CA ARG A 101 -24.56 27.14 9.25
C ARG A 101 -25.87 27.26 8.46
N THR A 102 -26.34 26.19 7.84
CA THR A 102 -27.55 26.23 6.99
C THR A 102 -28.70 25.45 7.63
N ASP A 103 -29.92 25.87 7.33
CA ASP A 103 -31.14 25.25 7.85
C ASP A 103 -31.16 23.73 7.57
N PRO A 104 -31.27 22.86 8.60
CA PRO A 104 -31.38 21.41 8.46
C PRO A 104 -32.58 20.95 7.65
N ALA A 105 -33.66 21.72 7.59
CA ALA A 105 -34.85 21.39 6.81
C ALA A 105 -34.69 21.66 5.29
N ALA A 106 -33.66 22.41 4.88
CA ALA A 106 -33.49 22.78 3.48
C ALA A 106 -33.12 21.57 2.60
N ARG A 107 -33.90 21.27 1.55
CA ARG A 107 -33.62 20.17 0.59
C ARG A 107 -33.08 20.67 -0.76
N ASN A 108 -32.20 21.67 -0.74
CA ASN A 108 -31.63 22.24 -1.97
C ASN A 108 -30.40 21.46 -2.49
N LYS A 109 -29.98 21.73 -3.74
CA LYS A 109 -28.82 21.05 -4.38
C LYS A 109 -27.50 21.23 -3.60
N PRO A 110 -27.11 22.45 -3.14
CA PRO A 110 -25.90 22.63 -2.35
C PRO A 110 -25.86 21.80 -1.06
N ARG A 111 -26.96 21.76 -0.30
CA ARG A 111 -27.04 20.97 0.94
C ARG A 111 -26.84 19.49 0.67
N ARG A 112 -27.61 18.91 -0.25
CA ARG A 112 -27.51 17.48 -0.62
C ARG A 112 -26.09 17.08 -1.04
N LYS A 113 -25.40 17.95 -1.80
CA LYS A 113 -23.99 17.70 -2.19
C LYS A 113 -23.07 17.62 -0.97
N ARG A 114 -23.25 18.49 0.03
CA ARG A 114 -22.46 18.47 1.28
C ARG A 114 -22.79 17.25 2.13
N GLU A 115 -24.07 16.91 2.29
CA GLU A 115 -24.52 15.72 3.04
C GLU A 115 -23.90 14.43 2.48
N ILE A 116 -23.95 14.24 1.15
CA ILE A 116 -23.33 13.09 0.48
C ILE A 116 -21.80 13.06 0.69
N ALA A 117 -21.15 14.23 0.61
CA ALA A 117 -19.70 14.30 0.78
C ALA A 117 -19.29 13.90 2.21
N VAL A 118 -19.95 14.44 3.24
CA VAL A 118 -19.66 14.10 4.64
C VAL A 118 -19.99 12.64 4.93
N LEU A 119 -21.11 12.12 4.41
CA LEU A 119 -21.46 10.70 4.53
C LEU A 119 -20.33 9.77 4.04
N ARG A 120 -19.68 10.12 2.90
CA ARG A 120 -18.59 9.33 2.32
C ARG A 120 -17.33 9.31 3.21
N TYR A 121 -17.01 10.43 3.87
CA TYR A 121 -15.92 10.47 4.85
C TYR A 121 -16.27 9.63 6.08
N TRP A 122 -17.47 9.84 6.64
CA TRP A 122 -17.93 9.12 7.83
C TRP A 122 -17.89 7.60 7.66
N GLN A 123 -18.43 7.08 6.55
CA GLN A 123 -18.40 5.63 6.31
C GLN A 123 -16.97 5.07 6.18
N ARG A 124 -16.03 5.86 5.63
CA ARG A 124 -14.64 5.44 5.46
C ARG A 124 -13.95 5.35 6.82
N TYR A 125 -14.19 6.34 7.66
CA TYR A 125 -13.66 6.45 9.02
C TYR A 125 -14.17 5.37 9.98
N CYS A 126 -15.40 4.88 9.79
CA CYS A 126 -15.97 3.80 10.62
C CYS A 126 -15.74 2.41 10.02
N GLY A 127 -15.69 2.30 8.69
CA GLY A 127 -15.82 1.02 7.97
C GLY A 127 -14.54 0.48 7.34
N LYS A 128 -13.39 1.16 7.48
CA LYS A 128 -12.14 0.71 6.85
C LYS A 128 -10.93 0.80 7.79
N ALA A 129 -10.22 -0.31 7.96
CA ALA A 129 -8.93 -0.39 8.63
C ALA A 129 -7.77 0.04 7.72
N GLU A 130 -7.82 1.27 7.23
CA GLU A 130 -6.74 1.86 6.43
C GLU A 130 -5.67 2.46 7.33
N THR A 131 -4.40 2.33 6.96
CA THR A 131 -3.32 2.93 7.75
C THR A 131 -3.16 4.41 7.42
N ILE A 132 -3.76 5.31 8.20
CA ILE A 132 -3.76 6.76 7.94
C ILE A 132 -3.94 7.57 9.22
N GLY A 133 -2.83 8.04 9.80
CA GLY A 133 -2.85 8.86 11.02
C GLY A 133 -3.62 8.23 12.17
N PHE A 134 -4.10 9.06 13.11
CA PHE A 134 -4.85 8.56 14.28
C PHE A 134 -6.18 7.88 13.93
N PHE A 135 -6.77 8.18 12.76
CA PHE A 135 -8.01 7.58 12.30
C PHE A 135 -7.81 6.33 11.43
N GLY A 136 -6.60 5.77 11.52
CA GLY A 136 -6.18 4.53 10.91
C GLY A 136 -4.88 4.02 11.55
N PRO A 137 -4.84 3.81 12.89
CA PRO A 137 -3.60 3.51 13.59
C PRO A 137 -3.19 2.04 13.44
N VAL A 138 -1.92 1.76 13.68
CA VAL A 138 -1.34 0.41 13.71
C VAL A 138 -1.09 -0.04 15.14
N CYS A 139 -1.13 -1.34 15.39
CA CYS A 139 -0.89 -1.91 16.71
C CYS A 139 -0.13 -3.22 16.56
N TRP A 140 1.03 -3.35 17.21
CA TRP A 140 1.75 -4.61 17.27
C TRP A 140 1.29 -5.41 18.47
N GLY A 141 1.06 -6.70 18.26
CA GLY A 141 0.75 -7.67 19.30
C GLY A 141 1.39 -9.01 18.97
N THR A 142 1.02 -10.03 19.72
CA THR A 142 1.63 -11.36 19.57
C THR A 142 0.59 -12.47 19.56
N PHE A 143 0.96 -13.60 18.98
CA PHE A 143 0.31 -14.87 19.22
C PHE A 143 0.88 -15.55 20.47
N ASP A 144 0.00 -16.09 21.29
CA ASP A 144 0.35 -16.92 22.44
C ASP A 144 -0.06 -18.39 22.17
N PRO A 145 0.92 -19.26 21.85
CA PRO A 145 0.63 -20.67 21.58
C PRO A 145 0.28 -21.46 22.86
N ASP A 146 0.63 -20.94 24.04
CA ASP A 146 0.48 -21.65 25.33
C ASP A 146 -0.87 -21.36 25.99
N SER A 147 -1.63 -20.39 25.47
CA SER A 147 -2.96 -20.00 25.95
C SER A 147 -3.99 -20.03 24.81
N PRO A 148 -5.10 -20.78 24.94
CA PRO A 148 -6.18 -20.72 23.95
C PRO A 148 -6.95 -19.40 23.98
N GLN A 149 -6.78 -18.60 25.02
CA GLN A 149 -7.54 -17.37 25.25
C GLN A 149 -6.89 -16.17 24.55
N THR A 150 -7.67 -15.45 23.76
CA THR A 150 -7.34 -14.12 23.25
C THR A 150 -7.59 -13.08 24.32
N ARG A 151 -6.72 -12.06 24.40
CA ARG A 151 -6.78 -10.98 25.39
C ARG A 151 -6.70 -9.63 24.71
N LEU A 152 -7.42 -8.67 25.28
CA LEU A 152 -7.49 -7.29 24.81
C LEU A 152 -7.49 -6.36 26.02
N ALA A 153 -6.61 -5.37 26.02
CA ALA A 153 -6.55 -4.33 27.05
C ALA A 153 -6.44 -2.96 26.36
N PRO A 154 -7.57 -2.27 26.10
CA PRO A 154 -7.54 -0.93 25.55
C PRO A 154 -7.00 0.06 26.58
N GLY A 155 -6.14 0.97 26.11
CA GLY A 155 -5.70 2.09 26.94
C GLY A 155 -6.74 3.22 27.01
N PRO A 156 -6.44 4.31 27.75
CA PRO A 156 -7.38 5.41 27.97
C PRO A 156 -7.67 6.24 26.72
N GLY A 157 -6.83 6.16 25.67
CA GLY A 157 -6.99 6.89 24.42
C GLY A 157 -7.20 5.99 23.20
N LEU A 158 -7.24 6.59 22.01
CA LEU A 158 -7.21 5.85 20.75
C LEU A 158 -5.77 5.51 20.32
N ALA A 159 -4.83 6.41 20.64
CA ALA A 159 -3.47 6.37 20.13
C ALA A 159 -2.45 6.69 21.23
N THR A 160 -1.34 5.95 21.25
CA THR A 160 -0.20 6.12 22.18
C THR A 160 0.89 7.00 21.62
N ARG A 161 1.11 6.96 20.30
CA ARG A 161 2.20 7.67 19.61
C ARG A 161 1.72 8.17 18.26
N ARG A 162 1.95 9.44 17.95
CA ARG A 162 1.67 10.08 16.65
C ARG A 162 2.94 10.71 16.14
N GLU A 163 3.32 10.43 14.91
CA GLU A 163 4.53 11.00 14.31
C GLU A 163 4.25 11.66 12.97
N VAL A 164 4.67 12.92 12.84
CA VAL A 164 4.58 13.67 11.58
C VAL A 164 5.93 13.65 10.90
N HIS A 165 5.93 13.17 9.66
CA HIS A 165 7.13 13.02 8.83
C HIS A 165 6.97 13.84 7.54
N PHE A 166 8.07 14.38 7.04
CA PHE A 166 8.08 14.93 5.67
C PHE A 166 7.94 13.81 4.65
N GLU A 167 7.19 14.08 3.58
CA GLU A 167 7.28 13.28 2.36
C GLU A 167 8.63 13.56 1.68
N ALA A 168 9.33 12.51 1.24
CA ALA A 168 10.67 12.64 0.65
C ALA A 168 10.69 13.54 -0.58
N TRP A 169 9.60 13.55 -1.38
CA TRP A 169 9.50 14.43 -2.54
C TRP A 169 9.56 15.91 -2.18
N ALA A 170 9.03 16.30 -1.03
CA ALA A 170 9.02 17.68 -0.59
C ALA A 170 10.43 18.13 -0.20
N LEU A 171 11.17 17.26 0.50
CA LEU A 171 12.58 17.51 0.83
C LEU A 171 13.47 17.52 -0.42
N MET A 172 13.24 16.62 -1.38
CA MET A 172 13.92 16.64 -2.68
C MET A 172 13.63 17.95 -3.42
N ALA A 173 12.39 18.42 -3.42
CA ALA A 173 12.03 19.68 -4.07
C ALA A 173 12.70 20.90 -3.43
N TYR A 174 12.84 20.91 -2.10
CA TYR A 174 13.59 21.94 -1.39
C TYR A 174 15.09 21.87 -1.68
N ALA A 175 15.69 20.67 -1.64
CA ALA A 175 17.09 20.47 -1.97
C ALA A 175 17.43 20.84 -3.43
N ASP A 176 16.56 20.49 -4.38
CA ASP A 176 16.68 20.89 -5.79
C ASP A 176 16.65 22.43 -5.92
N ARG A 177 15.75 23.11 -5.20
CA ARG A 177 15.70 24.59 -5.22
C ARG A 177 16.98 25.22 -4.68
N LEU A 178 17.56 24.64 -3.62
CA LEU A 178 18.85 25.08 -3.10
C LEU A 178 19.98 24.86 -4.12
N ALA A 179 19.91 23.78 -4.88
CA ALA A 179 20.88 23.46 -5.93
C ALA A 179 20.86 24.44 -7.12
N ASP A 180 19.83 25.28 -7.27
CA ASP A 180 19.82 26.33 -8.32
C ASP A 180 20.91 27.40 -8.11
N ASP A 181 21.39 27.57 -6.86
CA ASP A 181 22.52 28.44 -6.56
C ASP A 181 23.82 27.62 -6.48
N LEU A 182 24.78 27.92 -7.37
CA LEU A 182 26.09 27.27 -7.38
C LEU A 182 26.86 27.45 -6.06
N ALA A 183 26.62 28.53 -5.31
CA ALA A 183 27.24 28.74 -4.00
C ALA A 183 26.87 27.64 -3.00
N VAL A 184 25.66 27.07 -3.14
CA VAL A 184 25.17 25.90 -2.40
C VAL A 184 25.49 24.60 -3.14
N ARG A 185 25.16 24.51 -4.43
CA ARG A 185 25.28 23.27 -5.23
C ARG A 185 26.67 22.67 -5.24
N ARG A 186 27.71 23.50 -5.18
CA ARG A 186 29.12 23.04 -5.08
C ARG A 186 29.40 22.21 -3.83
N TRP A 187 28.55 22.28 -2.81
CA TRP A 187 28.64 21.46 -1.60
C TRP A 187 27.90 20.12 -1.73
N TRP A 188 27.01 19.98 -2.71
CA TRP A 188 26.39 18.71 -3.03
C TRP A 188 27.40 17.75 -3.65
N PRO A 189 27.41 16.48 -3.21
CA PRO A 189 28.33 15.51 -3.76
C PRO A 189 27.78 14.92 -5.08
N PRO A 190 28.50 15.08 -6.20
CA PRO A 190 28.10 14.46 -7.44
C PRO A 190 28.29 12.93 -7.33
N ALA A 191 27.39 12.19 -7.96
CA ALA A 191 27.40 10.74 -7.97
C ALA A 191 27.08 10.20 -9.38
N LEU A 192 27.62 9.03 -9.69
CA LEU A 192 27.22 8.29 -10.87
C LEU A 192 25.77 7.78 -10.69
N PRO A 193 24.87 7.94 -11.68
CA PRO A 193 23.54 7.37 -11.62
C PRO A 193 23.61 5.85 -11.40
N PRO A 194 22.71 5.27 -10.61
CA PRO A 194 22.97 3.97 -10.02
C PRO A 194 22.83 2.82 -11.01
N HIS A 195 22.32 3.06 -12.23
CA HIS A 195 22.28 2.07 -13.32
C HIS A 195 23.54 2.08 -14.21
N LEU A 196 24.45 3.04 -14.03
CA LEU A 196 25.64 3.21 -14.86
C LEU A 196 26.88 2.63 -14.19
N ALA A 197 27.83 2.15 -15.01
CA ALA A 197 29.12 1.65 -14.52
C ALA A 197 30.28 2.25 -15.32
N LEU A 198 31.31 2.71 -14.61
CA LEU A 198 32.54 3.22 -15.21
C LEU A 198 33.66 2.17 -15.08
N ASP A 199 34.31 1.87 -16.20
CA ASP A 199 35.43 0.91 -16.30
C ASP A 199 36.60 1.61 -17.00
N GLY A 200 37.51 2.18 -16.20
CA GLY A 200 38.55 3.09 -16.68
C GLY A 200 37.95 4.31 -17.38
N ARG A 201 38.02 4.34 -18.71
CA ARG A 201 37.46 5.41 -19.56
C ARG A 201 36.14 5.02 -20.26
N ARG A 202 35.67 3.79 -20.05
CA ARG A 202 34.48 3.27 -20.72
C ARG A 202 33.29 3.36 -19.79
N LEU A 203 32.28 4.12 -20.20
CA LEU A 203 31.01 4.19 -19.52
C LEU A 203 30.03 3.19 -20.12
N ARG A 204 29.47 2.32 -19.26
CA ARG A 204 28.46 1.33 -19.63
C ARG A 204 27.08 1.86 -19.27
N ARG A 205 26.15 1.71 -20.21
CA ARG A 205 24.76 2.16 -20.12
C ARG A 205 23.84 1.04 -20.60
N PRO A 206 22.63 0.90 -20.05
CA PRO A 206 21.67 -0.10 -20.53
C PRO A 206 21.42 0.05 -22.03
N LEU A 207 21.37 -1.07 -22.75
CA LEU A 207 21.03 -1.19 -24.18
C LEU A 207 21.94 -0.40 -25.14
N HIS A 208 23.12 0.01 -24.70
CA HIS A 208 24.06 0.78 -25.50
C HIS A 208 25.49 0.24 -25.41
N PRO A 209 26.26 0.25 -26.51
CA PRO A 209 27.67 -0.05 -26.47
C PRO A 209 28.43 0.86 -25.47
N PRO A 210 29.49 0.36 -24.82
CA PRO A 210 30.33 1.18 -23.95
C PRO A 210 30.81 2.43 -24.67
N THR A 211 30.63 3.60 -24.03
CA THR A 211 31.01 4.89 -24.59
C THR A 211 32.38 5.28 -24.04
N GLU A 212 33.32 5.56 -24.94
CA GLU A 212 34.66 6.04 -24.56
C GLU A 212 34.57 7.51 -24.15
N LEU A 213 35.02 7.81 -22.93
CA LEU A 213 35.09 9.16 -22.38
C LEU A 213 36.45 9.79 -22.65
N SER A 214 36.50 11.12 -22.66
CA SER A 214 37.77 11.84 -22.56
C SER A 214 38.47 11.54 -21.22
N ALA A 215 39.79 11.72 -21.17
CA ALA A 215 40.56 11.45 -19.94
C ALA A 215 40.03 12.25 -18.75
N VAL A 216 39.73 13.53 -18.97
CA VAL A 216 39.21 14.44 -17.94
C VAL A 216 37.81 14.06 -17.47
N GLU A 217 36.92 13.61 -18.37
CA GLU A 217 35.58 13.13 -17.99
C GLU A 217 35.67 11.85 -17.16
N ALA A 218 36.50 10.90 -17.58
CA ALA A 218 36.68 9.63 -16.88
C ALA A 218 37.27 9.85 -15.48
N GLN A 219 38.30 10.71 -15.36
CA GLN A 219 38.87 11.07 -14.06
C GLN A 219 37.85 11.77 -13.16
N LEU A 220 37.09 12.73 -13.69
CA LEU A 220 36.05 13.42 -12.91
C LEU A 220 35.00 12.42 -12.40
N LEU A 221 34.42 11.61 -13.28
CA LEU A 221 33.42 10.60 -12.90
C LEU A 221 33.97 9.58 -11.91
N ALA A 222 35.22 9.13 -12.07
CA ALA A 222 35.86 8.19 -11.14
C ALA A 222 36.01 8.76 -9.71
N THR A 223 36.05 10.09 -9.56
CA THR A 223 36.10 10.76 -8.27
C THR A 223 34.72 11.14 -7.70
N CYS A 224 33.64 11.00 -8.48
CA CYS A 224 32.27 11.29 -8.05
C CYS A 224 31.70 10.16 -7.18
N ASP A 225 32.12 10.13 -5.92
CA ASP A 225 31.82 9.09 -4.92
C ASP A 225 30.50 9.31 -4.16
N GLY A 226 29.67 10.30 -4.53
CA GLY A 226 28.43 10.62 -3.83
C GLY A 226 28.59 11.08 -2.36
N ARG A 227 29.83 11.34 -1.91
CA ARG A 227 30.16 11.79 -0.55
C ARG A 227 30.92 13.10 -0.55
N THR A 228 31.90 13.24 -1.42
CA THR A 228 32.79 14.39 -1.50
C THR A 228 32.09 15.55 -2.20
N PRO A 229 32.06 16.76 -1.61
CA PRO A 229 31.54 17.96 -2.25
C PRO A 229 32.14 18.21 -3.64
N ALA A 230 31.30 18.64 -4.60
CA ALA A 230 31.77 18.99 -5.95
C ALA A 230 32.92 20.00 -5.96
N GLY A 231 32.89 20.99 -5.05
CA GLY A 231 33.96 21.99 -4.92
C GLY A 231 35.32 21.37 -4.58
N ASP A 232 35.34 20.40 -3.66
CA ASP A 232 36.56 19.70 -3.25
C ASP A 232 37.09 18.81 -4.39
N LEU A 233 36.20 18.11 -5.10
CA LEU A 233 36.55 17.29 -6.27
C LEU A 233 37.18 18.13 -7.37
N VAL A 234 36.52 19.23 -7.74
CA VAL A 234 37.01 20.17 -8.75
C VAL A 234 38.36 20.76 -8.34
N GLN A 235 38.53 21.15 -7.07
CA GLN A 235 39.80 21.67 -6.57
C GLN A 235 40.93 20.65 -6.65
N ARG A 236 40.68 19.39 -6.26
CA ARG A 236 41.67 18.30 -6.36
C ARG A 236 42.09 18.07 -7.81
N LEU A 237 41.13 18.03 -8.74
CA LEU A 237 41.41 17.86 -10.17
C LEU A 237 42.13 19.06 -10.80
N CYS A 238 41.88 20.29 -10.33
CA CYS A 238 42.64 21.46 -10.80
C CYS A 238 44.09 21.46 -10.31
N ALA A 239 44.31 20.94 -9.10
CA ALA A 239 45.65 20.80 -8.52
C ALA A 239 46.45 19.66 -9.18
N ASP A 240 45.76 18.65 -9.70
CA ASP A 240 46.35 17.60 -10.53
C ASP A 240 46.66 18.14 -11.93
N GLY A 241 47.95 18.46 -12.14
CA GLY A 241 48.44 19.07 -13.37
C GLY A 241 48.19 18.25 -14.64
N ASP A 242 47.97 16.95 -14.49
CA ASP A 242 47.78 15.97 -15.56
C ASP A 242 46.31 15.72 -15.90
N ALA A 243 45.37 16.20 -15.07
CA ALA A 243 43.94 16.00 -15.27
C ALA A 243 43.33 16.88 -16.38
N GLY A 244 44.09 17.86 -16.90
CA GLY A 244 43.65 18.75 -17.99
C GLY A 244 42.63 19.82 -17.57
N LEU A 245 42.26 19.89 -16.29
CA LEU A 245 41.40 20.92 -15.71
C LEU A 245 42.27 22.01 -15.05
N ARG A 246 42.14 23.27 -15.46
CA ARG A 246 43.00 24.38 -14.94
C ARG A 246 42.27 25.37 -14.05
N ARG A 247 40.96 25.54 -14.23
CA ARG A 247 40.14 26.51 -13.49
C ARG A 247 38.92 25.83 -12.89
N PRO A 248 38.54 26.15 -11.64
CA PRO A 248 37.35 25.56 -11.03
C PRO A 248 36.05 25.78 -11.82
N ALA A 249 35.92 26.95 -12.47
CA ALA A 249 34.76 27.25 -13.32
C ALA A 249 34.59 26.24 -14.48
N ASP A 250 35.70 25.81 -15.09
CA ASP A 250 35.65 24.80 -16.16
C ASP A 250 35.24 23.43 -15.61
N GLY A 251 35.57 23.13 -14.34
CA GLY A 251 35.16 21.92 -13.63
C GLY A 251 33.66 21.87 -13.38
N PHE A 252 33.08 22.97 -12.87
CA PHE A 252 31.63 23.06 -12.67
C PHE A 252 30.86 22.98 -13.99
N LEU A 253 31.33 23.64 -15.05
CA LEU A 253 30.75 23.52 -16.39
C LEU A 253 30.84 22.09 -16.96
N LEU A 254 31.89 21.34 -16.62
CA LEU A 254 32.00 19.93 -17.00
C LEU A 254 30.99 19.07 -16.22
N LEU A 255 30.81 19.30 -14.91
CA LEU A 255 29.77 18.64 -14.12
C LEU A 255 28.38 18.90 -14.70
N ASP A 256 28.04 20.15 -15.02
CA ASP A 256 26.75 20.49 -15.64
C ASP A 256 26.52 19.76 -16.96
N ARG A 257 27.51 19.74 -17.86
CA ARG A 257 27.41 19.00 -19.13
C ARG A 257 27.22 17.50 -18.93
N LEU A 258 27.85 16.90 -17.92
CA LEU A 258 27.66 15.48 -17.61
C LEU A 258 26.25 15.20 -17.06
N VAL A 259 25.70 16.13 -16.26
CA VAL A 259 24.31 16.07 -15.78
C VAL A 259 23.33 16.20 -16.94
N GLU A 260 23.51 17.17 -17.84
CA GLU A 260 22.67 17.36 -19.03
C GLU A 260 22.64 16.13 -19.94
N ARG A 261 23.75 15.38 -19.99
CA ARG A 261 23.86 14.12 -20.75
C ARG A 261 23.31 12.91 -19.99
N GLY A 262 22.83 13.08 -18.76
CA GLY A 262 22.35 12.01 -17.89
C GLY A 262 23.44 11.05 -17.41
N LEU A 263 24.71 11.45 -17.45
CA LEU A 263 25.84 10.61 -17.04
C LEU A 263 26.26 10.84 -15.58
N LEU A 264 25.67 11.84 -14.93
CA LEU A 264 25.99 12.25 -13.57
C LEU A 264 24.72 12.78 -12.89
N THR A 265 24.55 12.48 -11.60
CA THR A 265 23.64 13.22 -10.72
C THR A 265 24.44 14.20 -9.88
N TRP A 266 23.99 15.45 -9.81
CA TRP A 266 24.61 16.48 -8.98
C TRP A 266 23.52 17.24 -8.22
N ASP A 267 23.00 16.55 -7.20
CA ASP A 267 21.96 16.97 -6.28
C ASP A 267 22.32 16.55 -4.84
N ALA A 268 21.44 16.79 -3.86
CA ALA A 268 21.71 16.44 -2.46
C ALA A 268 21.74 14.93 -2.17
N GLY A 269 21.35 14.08 -3.12
CA GLY A 269 21.35 12.62 -2.98
C GLY A 269 20.38 12.11 -1.92
N LEU A 270 19.15 12.66 -1.85
CA LEU A 270 18.18 12.25 -0.83
C LEU A 270 17.50 10.91 -1.21
N PRO A 271 17.35 9.96 -0.28
CA PRO A 271 16.62 8.72 -0.52
C PRO A 271 15.10 8.95 -0.56
N ASN A 272 14.34 8.10 -1.25
CA ASN A 272 12.87 8.09 -1.14
C ASN A 272 12.40 7.36 0.14
N SER A 273 12.76 7.86 1.32
CA SER A 273 12.41 7.25 2.61
C SER A 273 12.34 8.31 3.72
N PRO A 274 11.82 8.00 4.93
CA PRO A 274 11.80 8.95 6.04
C PRO A 274 13.20 9.46 6.41
N ARG A 275 14.26 8.70 6.07
CA ARG A 275 15.67 9.10 6.28
C ARG A 275 16.08 10.35 5.49
N ALA A 276 15.29 10.79 4.51
CA ALA A 276 15.57 11.97 3.70
C ALA A 276 15.78 13.24 4.53
N GLU A 277 15.03 13.42 5.63
CA GLU A 277 15.17 14.59 6.52
C GLU A 277 16.56 14.64 7.16
N ARG A 278 17.01 13.50 7.70
CA ARG A 278 18.33 13.35 8.31
C ARG A 278 19.45 13.57 7.29
N VAL A 279 19.35 12.95 6.10
CA VAL A 279 20.36 13.10 5.04
C VAL A 279 20.45 14.56 4.61
N LEU A 280 19.33 15.26 4.43
CA LEU A 280 19.36 16.68 4.09
C LEU A 280 20.03 17.53 5.18
N ALA A 281 19.74 17.25 6.46
CA ALA A 281 20.38 17.95 7.59
C ALA A 281 21.90 17.77 7.59
N GLU A 282 22.38 16.53 7.39
CA GLU A 282 23.82 16.22 7.28
C GLU A 282 24.47 16.96 6.10
N ARG A 283 23.78 17.02 4.96
CA ARG A 283 24.25 17.71 3.76
C ARG A 283 24.35 19.22 3.95
N ILE A 284 23.37 19.85 4.63
CA ILE A 284 23.42 21.28 4.98
C ILE A 284 24.55 21.56 5.98
N ALA A 285 24.74 20.70 6.98
CA ALA A 285 25.80 20.85 7.97
C ALA A 285 27.21 20.79 7.35
N ALA A 286 27.37 20.01 6.28
CA ALA A 286 28.63 19.86 5.55
C ALA A 286 29.00 21.06 4.65
N VAL A 287 28.12 22.06 4.49
CA VAL A 287 28.43 23.30 3.76
C VAL A 287 29.56 24.05 4.47
N GLY A 288 30.73 24.16 3.85
CA GLY A 288 31.91 24.74 4.48
C GLY A 288 31.88 26.26 4.62
N ASP A 289 31.15 26.96 3.75
CA ASP A 289 30.98 28.42 3.82
C ASP A 289 29.99 28.79 4.95
N PRO A 290 30.42 29.51 6.00
CA PRO A 290 29.56 29.81 7.14
C PRO A 290 28.33 30.65 6.82
N ALA A 291 28.44 31.58 5.85
CA ALA A 291 27.32 32.46 5.49
C ALA A 291 26.27 31.68 4.71
N VAL A 292 26.70 30.89 3.72
CA VAL A 292 25.81 30.02 2.94
C VAL A 292 25.15 28.98 3.85
N ARG A 293 25.93 28.35 4.74
CA ARG A 293 25.39 27.37 5.70
C ARG A 293 24.33 27.98 6.60
N ALA A 294 24.57 29.18 7.14
CA ALA A 294 23.61 29.87 8.01
C ALA A 294 22.30 30.18 7.29
N GLU A 295 22.36 30.65 6.03
CA GLU A 295 21.18 30.95 5.22
C GLU A 295 20.35 29.68 4.93
N VAL A 296 21.00 28.62 4.44
CA VAL A 296 20.32 27.37 4.10
C VAL A 296 19.75 26.70 5.35
N THR A 297 20.51 26.71 6.46
CA THR A 297 20.03 26.21 7.76
C THR A 297 18.78 26.97 8.21
N ALA A 298 18.78 28.30 8.13
CA ALA A 298 17.62 29.11 8.51
C ALA A 298 16.37 28.77 7.68
N GLY A 299 16.51 28.51 6.37
CA GLY A 299 15.40 28.07 5.52
C GLY A 299 14.84 26.70 5.94
N PHE A 300 15.71 25.74 6.23
CA PHE A 300 15.31 24.41 6.65
C PHE A 300 14.71 24.39 8.07
N ASP A 301 15.23 25.21 8.97
CA ASP A 301 14.70 25.39 10.33
C ASP A 301 13.28 25.92 10.33
N ARG A 302 12.93 26.83 9.41
CA ARG A 302 11.54 27.28 9.24
C ARG A 302 10.62 26.13 8.83
N LEU A 303 11.04 25.27 7.89
CA LEU A 303 10.26 24.09 7.51
C LEU A 303 10.09 23.12 8.69
N ARG A 304 11.18 22.81 9.41
CA ARG A 304 11.13 21.91 10.57
C ARG A 304 10.21 22.44 11.66
N ALA A 305 10.33 23.73 12.00
CA ALA A 305 9.45 24.38 12.96
C ALA A 305 7.97 24.32 12.53
N ALA A 306 7.67 24.53 11.24
CA ALA A 306 6.31 24.45 10.74
C ALA A 306 5.76 23.00 10.78
N ARG A 307 6.59 21.99 10.48
CA ARG A 307 6.24 20.56 10.68
C ARG A 307 5.99 20.25 12.15
N ASP A 308 6.88 20.70 13.03
CA ASP A 308 6.77 20.46 14.48
C ASP A 308 5.51 21.11 15.05
N GLU A 309 5.11 22.28 14.54
CA GLU A 309 3.84 22.92 14.90
C GLU A 309 2.63 22.13 14.41
N VAL A 310 2.68 21.54 13.21
CA VAL A 310 1.65 20.60 12.72
C VAL A 310 1.53 19.39 13.67
N ALA A 311 2.65 18.82 14.11
CA ALA A 311 2.66 17.72 15.07
C ALA A 311 2.08 18.15 16.44
N ALA A 312 2.47 19.33 16.92
CA ALA A 312 2.01 19.87 18.19
C ALA A 312 0.51 20.26 18.19
N ALA A 313 -0.09 20.45 17.01
CA ALA A 313 -1.51 20.76 16.84
C ALA A 313 -2.43 19.53 16.92
N ALA A 314 -1.89 18.33 17.13
CA ALA A 314 -2.65 17.11 17.39
C ALA A 314 -3.74 17.32 18.45
N GLY A 315 -4.97 16.92 18.15
CA GLY A 315 -6.14 17.10 19.03
C GLY A 315 -6.87 18.44 18.90
N ASP A 316 -6.34 19.40 18.13
CA ASP A 316 -7.00 20.69 17.88
C ASP A 316 -7.18 20.91 16.36
N PRO A 317 -8.39 20.67 15.82
CA PRO A 317 -8.66 20.82 14.38
C PRO A 317 -8.41 22.22 13.83
N GLY A 318 -8.63 23.27 14.64
CA GLY A 318 -8.47 24.66 14.24
C GLY A 318 -7.00 25.04 14.16
N ARG A 319 -6.23 24.70 15.21
CA ARG A 319 -4.78 24.88 15.22
C ARG A 319 -4.12 24.05 14.13
N LEU A 320 -4.58 22.82 13.90
CA LEU A 320 -4.07 21.94 12.84
C LEU A 320 -4.28 22.54 11.45
N ALA A 321 -5.46 23.09 11.17
CA ALA A 321 -5.73 23.73 9.88
C ALA A 321 -4.81 24.93 9.64
N ALA A 322 -4.59 25.75 10.67
CA ALA A 322 -3.67 26.88 10.60
C ALA A 322 -2.20 26.42 10.41
N ALA A 323 -1.77 25.39 11.13
CA ALA A 323 -0.43 24.84 11.05
C ALA A 323 -0.13 24.24 9.66
N LEU A 324 -1.07 23.48 9.09
CA LEU A 324 -0.92 22.93 7.73
C LEU A 324 -0.87 24.04 6.67
N ALA A 325 -1.70 25.08 6.81
CA ALA A 325 -1.67 26.23 5.92
C ALA A 325 -0.33 26.99 6.02
N ALA A 326 0.18 27.19 7.24
CA ALA A 326 1.47 27.82 7.48
C ALA A 326 2.62 27.00 6.90
N LEU A 327 2.64 25.67 7.12
CA LEU A 327 3.62 24.77 6.52
C LEU A 327 3.58 24.84 4.98
N ASN A 328 2.40 24.84 4.37
CA ASN A 328 2.26 24.95 2.92
C ASN A 328 2.77 26.31 2.39
N ALA A 329 2.51 27.39 3.12
CA ALA A 329 3.00 28.73 2.79
C ALA A 329 4.52 28.81 2.90
N GLU A 330 5.10 28.31 3.99
CA GLU A 330 6.56 28.25 4.19
C GLU A 330 7.22 27.39 3.12
N PHE A 331 6.67 26.21 2.82
CA PHE A 331 7.15 25.36 1.73
C PHE A 331 7.17 26.11 0.40
N THR A 332 6.08 26.79 0.06
CA THR A 332 5.99 27.57 -1.18
C THR A 332 6.99 28.73 -1.18
N ALA A 333 7.17 29.42 -0.04
CA ALA A 333 8.08 30.54 0.09
C ALA A 333 9.55 30.14 -0.10
N VAL A 334 9.96 28.99 0.46
CA VAL A 334 11.36 28.54 0.38
C VAL A 334 11.68 27.75 -0.89
N THR A 335 10.68 27.12 -1.52
CA THR A 335 10.90 26.30 -2.73
C THR A 335 10.50 26.99 -4.03
N GLY A 336 9.56 27.94 -3.98
CA GLY A 336 8.86 28.46 -5.16
C GLY A 336 7.93 27.45 -5.84
N ARG A 337 7.69 26.28 -5.22
CA ARG A 337 6.89 25.18 -5.78
C ARG A 337 5.58 24.98 -5.00
N PRO A 338 4.52 24.42 -5.61
CA PRO A 338 3.28 24.11 -4.90
C PRO A 338 3.50 23.07 -3.79
N ALA A 339 2.85 23.27 -2.64
CA ALA A 339 2.89 22.35 -1.50
C ALA A 339 2.03 21.07 -1.68
N THR A 340 1.42 20.88 -2.86
CA THR A 340 0.66 19.67 -3.19
C THR A 340 0.96 19.20 -4.60
N ARG A 341 0.81 17.89 -4.84
CA ARG A 341 0.99 17.26 -6.15
C ARG A 341 -0.03 16.14 -6.39
N ASN A 342 -0.15 15.69 -7.64
CA ASN A 342 -0.95 14.51 -8.03
C ASN A 342 -2.40 14.55 -7.51
N GLY A 343 -3.07 15.70 -7.68
CA GLY A 343 -4.44 15.91 -7.22
C GLY A 343 -5.40 14.81 -7.72
N GLY A 344 -6.21 14.26 -6.81
CA GLY A 344 -7.18 13.20 -7.11
C GLY A 344 -6.62 11.78 -7.19
N GLN A 345 -5.30 11.58 -7.16
CA GLN A 345 -4.68 10.25 -7.19
C GLN A 345 -4.56 9.66 -5.78
N MET A 346 -4.74 8.34 -5.64
CA MET A 346 -4.49 7.61 -4.39
C MET A 346 -3.07 7.01 -4.39
N TYR A 347 -2.47 6.86 -3.20
CA TYR A 347 -1.15 6.22 -3.01
C TYR A 347 0.05 6.94 -3.66
N THR A 348 0.08 8.28 -3.63
CA THR A 348 1.12 9.07 -4.31
C THR A 348 1.85 10.12 -3.44
N GLY A 349 1.57 10.18 -2.13
CA GLY A 349 2.16 11.17 -1.22
C GLY A 349 1.89 12.61 -1.69
N ARG A 350 0.65 13.08 -1.50
CA ARG A 350 0.15 14.32 -2.15
C ARG A 350 0.54 15.62 -1.43
N THR A 351 0.84 15.55 -0.14
CA THR A 351 1.09 16.69 0.76
C THR A 351 2.57 16.75 1.16
N VAL A 352 2.99 17.84 1.82
CA VAL A 352 4.39 18.01 2.28
C VAL A 352 4.75 17.06 3.43
N VAL A 353 3.77 16.72 4.27
CA VAL A 353 3.92 15.82 5.42
C VAL A 353 2.82 14.75 5.44
N TYR A 354 3.08 13.68 6.18
CA TYR A 354 2.13 12.63 6.54
C TYR A 354 2.25 12.27 8.03
N GLU A 355 1.24 11.60 8.57
CA GLU A 355 1.20 11.13 9.97
C GLU A 355 1.08 9.60 10.01
N GLU A 356 1.87 8.99 10.89
CA GLU A 356 1.71 7.60 11.31
C GLU A 356 1.42 7.53 12.81
N THR A 357 0.59 6.57 13.20
CA THR A 357 0.06 6.50 14.56
C THR A 357 0.02 5.07 15.08
N SER A 358 0.46 4.89 16.33
CA SER A 358 0.27 3.66 17.10
C SER A 358 -1.04 3.71 17.88
N ARG A 359 -1.79 2.61 17.87
CA ARG A 359 -3.01 2.42 18.69
C ARG A 359 -2.62 2.32 20.16
N ASP A 360 -3.49 2.85 21.02
CA ASP A 360 -3.43 2.63 22.47
C ASP A 360 -4.18 1.34 22.84
N LEU A 361 -3.52 0.21 22.60
CA LEU A 361 -4.10 -1.12 22.76
C LEU A 361 -2.99 -2.14 22.99
N GLU A 362 -3.14 -2.98 24.01
CA GLU A 362 -2.38 -4.21 24.15
C GLU A 362 -3.29 -5.38 23.76
N PHE A 363 -2.78 -6.31 22.95
CA PHE A 363 -3.53 -7.50 22.57
C PHE A 363 -2.62 -8.71 22.36
N THR A 364 -3.20 -9.88 22.63
CA THR A 364 -2.59 -11.17 22.38
C THR A 364 -3.64 -12.10 21.80
N VAL A 365 -3.32 -12.75 20.68
CA VAL A 365 -4.23 -13.72 20.04
C VAL A 365 -3.87 -15.11 20.54
N GLY A 366 -4.85 -15.80 21.13
CA GLY A 366 -4.64 -17.14 21.69
C GLY A 366 -4.60 -18.24 20.61
N SER A 367 -4.10 -19.42 20.98
CA SER A 367 -3.95 -20.56 20.07
C SER A 367 -5.26 -21.02 19.42
N ALA A 368 -6.41 -20.86 20.07
CA ALA A 368 -7.72 -21.26 19.51
C ALA A 368 -8.04 -20.57 18.15
N VAL A 369 -7.57 -19.34 17.96
CA VAL A 369 -7.73 -18.63 16.67
C VAL A 369 -6.78 -19.20 15.61
N LEU A 370 -5.54 -19.54 16.00
CA LEU A 370 -4.57 -20.16 15.11
C LEU A 370 -4.98 -21.57 14.68
N ASP A 371 -5.50 -22.37 15.60
CA ASP A 371 -5.95 -23.74 15.36
C ASP A 371 -7.08 -23.77 14.30
N GLU A 372 -8.05 -22.87 14.42
CA GLU A 372 -9.17 -22.72 13.46
C GLU A 372 -8.74 -22.08 12.13
N LEU A 373 -7.64 -21.32 12.12
CA LEU A 373 -7.09 -20.73 10.90
C LEU A 373 -6.21 -21.73 10.11
N ALA A 374 -5.54 -22.65 10.80
CA ALA A 374 -4.41 -23.40 10.27
C ALA A 374 -4.72 -24.19 8.99
N ALA A 375 -5.60 -25.18 9.10
CA ALA A 375 -5.94 -26.07 7.99
C ALA A 375 -6.59 -25.34 6.78
N PRO A 376 -7.59 -24.44 6.96
CA PRO A 376 -8.17 -23.74 5.81
C PRO A 376 -7.21 -22.74 5.17
N LEU A 377 -6.37 -22.05 5.95
CA LEU A 377 -5.37 -21.12 5.39
C LEU A 377 -4.28 -21.88 4.61
N ALA A 378 -3.89 -23.07 5.05
CA ALA A 378 -2.90 -23.89 4.33
C ALA A 378 -3.32 -24.24 2.89
N ILE A 379 -4.62 -24.42 2.62
CA ILE A 379 -5.15 -24.62 1.26
C ILE A 379 -4.88 -23.39 0.39
N VAL A 380 -5.13 -22.19 0.93
CA VAL A 380 -4.90 -20.92 0.22
C VAL A 380 -3.40 -20.68 0.01
N LEU A 381 -2.57 -20.94 1.03
CA LEU A 381 -1.10 -20.80 0.95
C LEU A 381 -0.49 -21.77 -0.07
N ARG A 382 -1.03 -22.98 -0.21
CA ARG A 382 -0.60 -23.94 -1.24
C ARG A 382 -0.83 -23.42 -2.66
N ALA A 383 -1.99 -22.82 -2.91
CA ALA A 383 -2.27 -22.16 -4.18
C ALA A 383 -1.34 -20.96 -4.42
N ALA A 384 -0.98 -20.22 -3.37
CA ALA A 384 0.01 -19.15 -3.45
C ALA A 384 1.40 -19.67 -3.83
N ARG A 385 1.90 -20.72 -3.16
CA ARG A 385 3.17 -21.39 -3.51
C ARG A 385 3.17 -21.81 -4.97
N TRP A 386 2.12 -22.51 -5.42
CA TRP A 386 1.97 -22.94 -6.80
C TRP A 386 2.02 -21.77 -7.78
N LEU A 387 1.28 -20.69 -7.51
CA LEU A 387 1.28 -19.53 -8.39
C LEU A 387 2.66 -18.87 -8.47
N THR A 388 3.39 -18.78 -7.35
CA THR A 388 4.78 -18.30 -7.38
C THR A 388 5.68 -19.19 -8.23
N ALA A 389 5.52 -20.52 -8.14
CA ALA A 389 6.33 -21.49 -8.87
C ALA A 389 6.08 -21.42 -10.39
N GLU A 390 4.83 -21.34 -10.83
CA GLU A 390 4.48 -21.21 -12.25
C GLU A 390 4.99 -19.90 -12.84
N ILE A 391 4.81 -18.79 -12.13
CA ILE A 391 5.31 -17.47 -12.56
C ILE A 391 6.83 -17.48 -12.60
N GLY A 392 7.49 -18.01 -11.56
CA GLY A 392 8.94 -18.13 -11.48
C GLY A 392 9.51 -18.93 -12.66
N ALA A 393 8.91 -20.09 -12.98
CA ALA A 393 9.32 -20.91 -14.13
C ALA A 393 9.09 -20.19 -15.48
N GLY A 394 7.98 -19.47 -15.62
CA GLY A 394 7.72 -18.63 -16.79
C GLY A 394 8.74 -17.49 -16.96
N CYS A 395 9.09 -16.82 -15.86
CA CYS A 395 10.13 -15.79 -15.83
C CYS A 395 11.50 -16.37 -16.14
N GLU A 396 11.88 -17.51 -15.57
CA GLU A 396 13.17 -18.17 -15.85
C GLU A 396 13.32 -18.49 -17.35
N ARG A 397 12.26 -18.94 -18.03
CA ARG A 397 12.28 -19.16 -19.49
C ARG A 397 12.53 -17.88 -20.28
N ILE A 398 11.77 -16.82 -20.00
CA ILE A 398 11.94 -15.52 -20.67
C ILE A 398 13.35 -14.98 -20.46
N LEU A 399 13.85 -15.05 -19.22
CA LEU A 399 15.18 -14.56 -18.88
C LEU A 399 16.27 -15.39 -19.58
N ALA A 400 16.10 -16.72 -19.69
CA ALA A 400 17.03 -17.61 -20.39
C ALA A 400 17.07 -17.34 -21.90
N GLU A 401 15.92 -17.16 -22.55
CA GLU A 401 15.82 -16.80 -23.97
C GLU A 401 16.51 -15.45 -24.23
N LEU A 402 16.17 -14.44 -23.43
CA LEU A 402 16.78 -13.11 -23.53
C LEU A 402 18.29 -13.12 -23.28
N HIS A 403 18.75 -13.91 -22.30
CA HIS A 403 20.19 -14.09 -22.05
C HIS A 403 20.88 -14.73 -23.26
N ALA A 404 20.32 -15.78 -23.84
CA ALA A 404 20.89 -16.45 -25.00
C ALA A 404 21.00 -15.52 -26.22
N GLU A 405 19.99 -14.68 -26.46
CA GLU A 405 20.01 -13.66 -27.51
C GLU A 405 21.12 -12.63 -27.27
N LEU A 406 21.19 -12.05 -26.07
CA LEU A 406 22.21 -11.04 -25.73
C LEU A 406 23.63 -11.63 -25.70
N ALA A 407 23.76 -12.90 -25.31
CA ALA A 407 25.04 -13.59 -25.23
C ALA A 407 25.72 -13.77 -26.61
N ALA A 408 24.93 -13.76 -27.70
CA ALA A 408 25.44 -13.81 -29.06
C ALA A 408 26.27 -12.58 -29.43
N ASP A 409 25.97 -11.42 -28.82
CA ASP A 409 26.65 -10.14 -29.06
C ASP A 409 27.75 -9.83 -28.02
N GLY A 410 27.85 -10.62 -26.95
CA GLY A 410 28.90 -10.50 -25.94
C GLY A 410 28.44 -10.81 -24.50
N PRO A 411 29.25 -10.43 -23.48
CA PRO A 411 28.90 -10.68 -22.09
C PRO A 411 27.61 -9.97 -21.67
N VAL A 412 26.68 -10.72 -21.07
CA VAL A 412 25.38 -10.20 -20.66
C VAL A 412 25.47 -9.47 -19.32
N ARG A 413 24.71 -8.39 -19.18
CA ARG A 413 24.64 -7.56 -17.97
C ARG A 413 23.21 -7.43 -17.49
N LEU A 414 23.05 -7.24 -16.18
CA LEU A 414 21.73 -7.11 -15.57
C LEU A 414 20.96 -5.89 -16.12
N ALA A 415 21.65 -4.78 -16.37
CA ALA A 415 21.04 -3.56 -16.91
C ALA A 415 20.28 -3.80 -18.22
N ASP A 416 20.84 -4.61 -19.12
CA ASP A 416 20.25 -4.91 -20.43
C ASP A 416 19.05 -5.86 -20.28
N ILE A 417 19.23 -6.94 -19.51
CA ILE A 417 18.15 -7.87 -19.21
C ILE A 417 16.98 -7.18 -18.53
N TRP A 418 17.24 -6.39 -17.48
CA TRP A 418 16.21 -5.69 -16.72
C TRP A 418 15.35 -4.77 -17.60
N SER A 419 16.00 -4.06 -18.53
CA SER A 419 15.33 -3.13 -19.44
C SER A 419 14.37 -3.84 -20.41
N LEU A 420 14.77 -5.00 -20.93
CA LEU A 420 13.98 -5.76 -21.92
C LEU A 420 12.94 -6.69 -21.25
N ALA A 421 13.31 -7.34 -20.16
CA ALA A 421 12.48 -8.35 -19.50
C ALA A 421 11.20 -7.77 -18.90
N GLN A 422 11.19 -6.52 -18.41
CA GLN A 422 10.00 -5.90 -17.84
C GLN A 422 8.80 -5.94 -18.80
N GLY A 423 9.01 -5.56 -20.06
CA GLY A 423 7.94 -5.56 -21.07
C GLY A 423 7.42 -6.96 -21.37
N LEU A 424 8.30 -7.96 -21.41
CA LEU A 424 7.95 -9.36 -21.67
C LEU A 424 7.21 -10.00 -20.49
N ILE A 425 7.63 -9.71 -19.26
CA ILE A 425 6.98 -10.20 -18.04
C ILE A 425 5.57 -9.61 -17.91
N LEU A 426 5.40 -8.34 -18.27
CA LEU A 426 4.13 -7.60 -18.19
C LEU A 426 3.23 -7.77 -19.42
N ALA A 427 3.67 -8.52 -20.43
CA ALA A 427 2.91 -8.72 -21.65
C ALA A 427 1.56 -9.42 -21.37
N PRO A 428 0.51 -9.20 -22.19
CA PRO A 428 -0.80 -9.86 -22.01
C PRO A 428 -0.75 -11.38 -22.04
N ASP A 429 0.26 -11.96 -22.70
CA ASP A 429 0.58 -13.38 -22.79
C ASP A 429 1.84 -13.76 -21.98
N GLY A 430 2.31 -12.84 -21.13
CA GLY A 430 3.44 -13.02 -20.25
C GLY A 430 3.18 -14.05 -19.12
N PRO A 431 4.21 -14.36 -18.32
CA PRO A 431 4.20 -15.45 -17.35
C PRO A 431 3.12 -15.27 -16.26
N VAL A 432 2.86 -14.03 -15.85
CA VAL A 432 1.80 -13.73 -14.87
C VAL A 432 0.42 -14.05 -15.44
N ALA A 433 0.13 -13.59 -16.66
CA ALA A 433 -1.14 -13.84 -17.32
C ALA A 433 -1.32 -15.33 -17.63
N ALA A 434 -0.26 -16.01 -18.09
CA ALA A 434 -0.26 -17.44 -18.37
C ALA A 434 -0.50 -18.29 -17.11
N ALA A 435 0.19 -18.00 -16.00
CA ALA A 435 -0.01 -18.72 -14.74
C ALA A 435 -1.39 -18.44 -14.12
N SER A 436 -1.91 -17.22 -14.33
CA SER A 436 -3.26 -16.85 -13.90
C SER A 436 -4.35 -17.47 -14.78
N ALA A 437 -4.02 -17.86 -16.02
CA ALA A 437 -4.95 -18.52 -16.93
C ALA A 437 -5.37 -19.88 -16.34
N GLY A 438 -6.67 -20.03 -16.09
CA GLY A 438 -7.22 -21.23 -15.45
C GLY A 438 -7.04 -21.28 -13.93
N PHE A 439 -6.43 -20.27 -13.29
CA PHE A 439 -6.31 -20.24 -11.82
C PHE A 439 -7.69 -20.24 -11.14
N THR A 440 -8.60 -19.39 -11.61
CA THR A 440 -10.00 -19.37 -11.14
C THR A 440 -10.75 -20.66 -11.48
N ALA A 441 -10.39 -21.35 -12.58
CA ALA A 441 -10.98 -22.62 -12.95
C ALA A 441 -10.55 -23.75 -12.00
N ARG A 442 -9.28 -23.78 -11.58
CA ARG A 442 -8.78 -24.71 -10.54
C ARG A 442 -9.49 -24.51 -9.21
N TRP A 443 -9.70 -23.26 -8.80
CA TRP A 443 -10.49 -22.95 -7.60
C TRP A 443 -11.96 -23.35 -7.76
N ALA A 444 -12.57 -23.06 -8.90
CA ALA A 444 -13.95 -23.47 -9.18
C ALA A 444 -14.10 -25.00 -9.14
N GLU A 445 -13.11 -25.71 -9.68
CA GLU A 445 -13.01 -27.16 -9.58
C GLU A 445 -12.87 -27.61 -8.11
N LEU A 446 -11.90 -27.07 -7.37
CA LEU A 446 -11.65 -27.42 -5.97
C LEU A 446 -12.91 -27.25 -5.11
N PHE A 447 -13.61 -26.13 -5.27
CA PHE A 447 -14.84 -25.81 -4.55
C PHE A 447 -16.07 -26.57 -5.08
N GLY A 448 -16.00 -27.23 -6.24
CA GLY A 448 -17.15 -27.88 -6.85
C GLY A 448 -18.25 -26.89 -7.30
N LEU A 449 -17.86 -25.70 -7.78
CA LEU A 449 -18.83 -24.64 -8.10
C LEU A 449 -19.81 -24.99 -9.22
N ALA A 450 -19.48 -25.99 -10.04
CA ALA A 450 -20.39 -26.48 -11.09
C ALA A 450 -21.66 -27.15 -10.53
N ASP A 451 -21.60 -27.67 -9.29
CA ASP A 451 -22.69 -28.39 -8.64
C ASP A 451 -23.49 -27.49 -7.68
N VAL A 452 -23.09 -26.22 -7.52
CA VAL A 452 -23.73 -25.26 -6.62
C VAL A 452 -24.99 -24.69 -7.28
N ALA A 453 -26.11 -24.73 -6.56
CA ALA A 453 -27.36 -24.13 -7.04
C ALA A 453 -27.21 -22.60 -7.18
N GLU A 454 -27.84 -22.02 -8.21
CA GLU A 454 -27.70 -20.60 -8.55
C GLU A 454 -28.13 -19.66 -7.41
N ASP A 455 -29.09 -20.06 -6.59
CA ASP A 455 -29.63 -19.31 -5.46
C ASP A 455 -28.96 -19.63 -4.11
N GLN A 456 -28.03 -20.58 -4.08
CA GLN A 456 -27.37 -21.00 -2.85
C GLN A 456 -26.56 -19.83 -2.25
N PRO A 457 -26.88 -19.37 -1.02
CA PRO A 457 -26.24 -18.18 -0.46
C PRO A 457 -24.83 -18.45 0.08
N GLU A 458 -24.58 -19.67 0.55
CA GLU A 458 -23.32 -20.08 1.17
C GLU A 458 -22.96 -21.52 0.78
N LEU A 459 -21.68 -21.73 0.49
CA LEU A 459 -21.03 -23.01 0.32
C LEU A 459 -20.06 -23.21 1.49
N ARG A 460 -20.31 -24.25 2.30
CA ARG A 460 -19.45 -24.65 3.42
C ARG A 460 -18.67 -25.91 3.04
N LEU A 461 -17.36 -25.85 3.18
CA LEU A 461 -16.42 -26.90 2.80
C LEU A 461 -15.56 -27.26 4.01
N SER A 462 -15.11 -28.51 4.09
CA SER A 462 -14.12 -28.91 5.09
C SER A 462 -12.71 -28.85 4.52
N SER A 463 -11.74 -28.30 5.27
CA SER A 463 -10.34 -28.35 4.82
C SER A 463 -9.84 -29.79 4.66
N ALA A 464 -10.30 -30.72 5.50
CA ALA A 464 -9.93 -32.13 5.44
C ALA A 464 -10.34 -32.78 4.11
N ASP A 465 -11.54 -32.47 3.62
CA ASP A 465 -12.06 -32.99 2.34
C ASP A 465 -11.35 -32.34 1.13
N LEU A 466 -10.92 -31.09 1.27
CA LEU A 466 -10.25 -30.35 0.21
C LEU A 466 -8.75 -30.65 0.10
N ALA A 467 -8.08 -31.05 1.19
CA ALA A 467 -6.62 -31.09 1.28
C ALA A 467 -5.95 -31.88 0.14
N ALA A 468 -6.35 -33.15 -0.06
CA ALA A 468 -5.77 -34.02 -1.09
C ALA A 468 -6.06 -33.51 -2.52
N ARG A 469 -7.23 -32.90 -2.74
CA ARG A 469 -7.59 -32.33 -4.03
C ARG A 469 -6.81 -31.03 -4.29
N ALA A 470 -6.61 -30.21 -3.28
CA ALA A 470 -5.78 -29.02 -3.35
C ALA A 470 -4.31 -29.39 -3.67
N ASP A 471 -3.78 -30.48 -3.11
CA ASP A 471 -2.46 -31.02 -3.47
C ASP A 471 -2.35 -31.39 -4.95
N ALA A 472 -3.38 -32.05 -5.49
CA ALA A 472 -3.41 -32.43 -6.90
C ALA A 472 -3.58 -31.22 -7.84
N LEU A 473 -4.38 -30.22 -7.45
CA LEU A 473 -4.69 -29.05 -8.29
C LEU A 473 -3.62 -27.96 -8.27
N PHE A 474 -2.86 -27.87 -7.18
CA PHE A 474 -1.81 -26.86 -6.99
C PHE A 474 -0.46 -27.53 -6.67
N PRO A 475 0.09 -28.38 -7.56
CA PRO A 475 1.29 -29.13 -7.28
C PRO A 475 2.52 -28.22 -7.31
N ALA A 476 3.13 -27.97 -6.15
CA ALA A 476 4.38 -27.23 -6.06
C ALA A 476 5.27 -27.72 -4.91
N ALA A 477 6.49 -28.11 -5.25
CA ALA A 477 7.48 -28.59 -4.28
C ALA A 477 8.15 -27.44 -3.49
N ALA A 478 8.23 -26.25 -4.07
CA ALA A 478 8.89 -25.08 -3.49
C ALA A 478 8.30 -23.78 -4.09
N PRO A 479 8.50 -22.61 -3.43
CA PRO A 479 8.22 -21.31 -4.02
C PRO A 479 9.06 -21.04 -5.28
N GLY A 480 8.64 -20.08 -6.11
CA GLY A 480 9.29 -19.78 -7.41
C GLY A 480 10.61 -19.01 -7.34
N TRP A 481 10.90 -18.37 -6.20
CA TRP A 481 12.15 -17.65 -5.92
C TRP A 481 12.37 -17.57 -4.39
N PRO A 482 13.57 -17.25 -3.91
CA PRO A 482 13.89 -17.23 -2.48
C PRO A 482 12.89 -16.47 -1.60
N THR A 483 12.60 -15.20 -1.90
CA THR A 483 11.70 -14.39 -1.06
C THR A 483 10.21 -14.72 -1.22
N ALA A 484 9.82 -15.54 -2.22
CA ALA A 484 8.45 -16.00 -2.40
C ALA A 484 7.96 -16.95 -1.30
N ARG A 485 8.85 -17.35 -0.38
CA ARG A 485 8.49 -18.15 0.80
C ARG A 485 7.71 -17.38 1.87
N ILE A 486 7.63 -16.04 1.79
CA ILE A 486 6.89 -15.22 2.76
C ILE A 486 5.57 -14.76 2.16
N HIS A 487 4.47 -15.05 2.85
CA HIS A 487 3.13 -14.61 2.48
C HIS A 487 2.50 -13.81 3.61
N SER A 488 1.69 -12.82 3.27
CA SER A 488 0.99 -12.00 4.27
C SER A 488 -0.52 -12.01 4.03
N PRO A 489 -1.29 -12.90 4.69
CA PRO A 489 -2.74 -12.82 4.72
C PRO A 489 -3.21 -11.73 5.69
N ASP A 490 -4.21 -10.99 5.27
CA ASP A 490 -5.01 -10.09 6.11
C ASP A 490 -6.29 -10.83 6.53
N VAL A 491 -6.49 -11.01 7.83
CA VAL A 491 -7.60 -11.78 8.42
C VAL A 491 -8.40 -10.90 9.36
N GLN A 492 -9.71 -10.85 9.18
CA GLN A 492 -10.63 -10.21 10.12
C GLN A 492 -11.28 -11.28 11.00
N VAL A 493 -11.41 -11.01 12.29
CA VAL A 493 -12.19 -11.84 13.21
C VAL A 493 -13.57 -11.22 13.36
N SER A 494 -14.61 -12.01 13.09
CA SER A 494 -16.01 -11.63 13.27
C SER A 494 -16.51 -12.24 14.57
N ALA A 495 -16.58 -11.45 15.64
CA ALA A 495 -17.07 -11.87 16.94
C ALA A 495 -17.64 -10.67 17.71
N PRO A 496 -18.76 -10.84 18.46
CA PRO A 496 -19.38 -9.72 19.18
C PRO A 496 -18.55 -9.22 20.36
N SER A 497 -17.65 -10.05 20.90
CA SER A 497 -16.72 -9.68 21.97
C SER A 497 -15.57 -10.68 22.06
N VAL A 498 -14.53 -10.31 22.82
CA VAL A 498 -13.43 -11.23 23.20
C VAL A 498 -13.96 -12.46 23.96
N ASP A 499 -14.96 -12.29 24.84
CA ASP A 499 -15.55 -13.42 25.56
C ASP A 499 -16.26 -14.40 24.61
N ALA A 500 -16.96 -13.91 23.60
CA ALA A 500 -17.58 -14.75 22.58
C ALA A 500 -16.53 -15.47 21.73
N LEU A 501 -15.50 -14.75 21.29
CA LEU A 501 -14.34 -15.31 20.60
C LEU A 501 -13.73 -16.46 21.43
N ASN A 502 -13.50 -16.24 22.72
CA ASN A 502 -12.91 -17.23 23.63
C ASN A 502 -13.82 -18.43 23.95
N ARG A 503 -15.14 -18.32 23.69
CA ARG A 503 -16.08 -19.45 23.71
C ARG A 503 -16.15 -20.19 22.37
N GLY A 504 -15.40 -19.76 21.36
CA GLY A 504 -15.44 -20.34 20.01
C GLY A 504 -16.58 -19.80 19.13
N GLU A 505 -17.21 -18.68 19.52
CA GLU A 505 -18.30 -18.03 18.79
C GLU A 505 -17.76 -16.95 17.85
N PHE A 506 -17.00 -17.36 16.83
CA PHE A 506 -16.41 -16.46 15.84
C PHE A 506 -16.33 -17.08 14.44
N LEU A 507 -16.18 -16.19 13.45
CA LEU A 507 -15.74 -16.52 12.09
C LEU A 507 -14.44 -15.78 11.77
N LEU A 508 -13.66 -16.37 10.87
CA LEU A 508 -12.49 -15.74 10.28
C LEU A 508 -12.85 -15.31 8.86
N VAL A 509 -12.38 -14.14 8.44
CA VAL A 509 -12.65 -13.63 7.09
C VAL A 509 -11.33 -13.23 6.45
N LEU A 510 -10.96 -13.91 5.36
CA LEU A 510 -9.80 -13.54 4.56
C LEU A 510 -10.13 -12.23 3.82
N GLY A 511 -9.47 -11.14 4.23
CA GLY A 511 -9.62 -9.82 3.62
C GLY A 511 -8.87 -9.74 2.29
N GLU A 512 -7.57 -10.01 2.33
CA GLU A 512 -6.67 -9.99 1.19
C GLU A 512 -5.49 -10.95 1.46
N LEU A 513 -4.89 -11.50 0.40
CA LEU A 513 -3.64 -12.23 0.49
C LEU A 513 -2.58 -11.46 -0.29
N HIS A 514 -1.45 -11.17 0.37
CA HIS A 514 -0.25 -10.61 -0.24
C HIS A 514 0.78 -11.73 -0.39
N PRO A 515 0.73 -12.55 -1.45
CA PRO A 515 1.70 -13.62 -1.64
C PRO A 515 3.08 -13.05 -1.98
N ALA A 516 4.16 -13.72 -1.58
CA ALA A 516 5.54 -13.31 -1.86
C ALA A 516 5.85 -11.86 -1.43
N THR A 517 5.31 -11.43 -0.29
CA THR A 517 5.43 -10.05 0.21
C THR A 517 5.79 -10.08 1.69
N THR A 518 6.75 -9.22 2.09
CA THR A 518 7.23 -9.08 3.48
C THR A 518 6.84 -7.71 4.04
N PRO A 519 5.55 -7.48 4.37
CA PRO A 519 5.09 -6.13 4.72
C PRO A 519 5.64 -5.62 6.04
N PHE A 520 6.06 -6.51 6.96
CA PHE A 520 6.66 -6.10 8.23
C PHE A 520 7.96 -5.31 8.02
N ASP A 521 8.66 -5.55 6.92
CA ASP A 521 9.76 -4.70 6.47
C ASP A 521 9.24 -3.50 5.66
N SER A 522 8.61 -2.55 6.35
CA SER A 522 8.16 -1.30 5.76
C SER A 522 8.28 -0.12 6.70
N ALA A 523 8.45 1.07 6.14
CA ALA A 523 8.55 2.34 6.88
C ALA A 523 7.23 2.75 7.55
N VAL A 524 6.12 2.08 7.23
CA VAL A 524 4.83 2.29 7.88
C VAL A 524 4.65 1.44 9.15
N PHE A 525 5.26 0.26 9.25
CA PHE A 525 5.03 -0.67 10.36
C PHE A 525 6.25 -0.85 11.27
N ALA A 526 7.43 -1.09 10.70
CA ALA A 526 8.63 -1.42 11.46
C ALA A 526 9.03 -0.36 12.51
N PRO A 527 8.93 0.97 12.26
CA PRO A 527 9.27 1.98 13.26
C PRO A 527 8.39 1.96 14.52
N PHE A 528 7.23 1.30 14.45
CA PHE A 528 6.26 1.18 15.54
C PHE A 528 6.35 -0.18 16.24
N HIS A 529 7.21 -1.10 15.78
CA HIS A 529 7.46 -2.35 16.50
C HIS A 529 8.15 -2.02 17.84
N PRO A 530 7.80 -2.70 18.95
CA PRO A 530 8.48 -2.49 20.24
C PRO A 530 9.98 -2.79 20.21
N ASP A 531 10.41 -3.70 19.33
CA ASP A 531 11.82 -4.04 19.11
C ASP A 531 12.14 -4.20 17.61
N PRO A 532 12.42 -3.11 16.86
CA PRO A 532 12.70 -3.20 15.43
C PRO A 532 13.97 -4.02 15.11
N ALA A 533 14.89 -4.17 16.06
CA ALA A 533 16.11 -4.95 15.89
C ALA A 533 15.82 -6.46 15.94
N ALA A 534 14.95 -6.91 16.84
CA ALA A 534 14.45 -8.29 16.85
C ALA A 534 13.70 -8.60 15.54
N LEU A 535 12.80 -7.70 15.11
CA LEU A 535 12.08 -7.86 13.85
C LEU A 535 13.03 -8.02 12.65
N ARG A 536 14.13 -7.25 12.61
CA ARG A 536 15.19 -7.41 11.61
C ARG A 536 15.88 -8.78 11.70
N ALA A 537 16.24 -9.24 12.90
CA ALA A 537 16.89 -10.53 13.10
C ALA A 537 16.00 -11.71 12.66
N ASP A 538 14.69 -11.59 12.86
CA ASP A 538 13.71 -12.58 12.44
C ASP A 538 13.59 -12.64 10.91
N VAL A 539 13.64 -11.49 10.23
CA VAL A 539 13.69 -11.46 8.75
C VAL A 539 14.99 -12.09 8.26
N ASP A 540 16.11 -11.83 8.93
CA ASP A 540 17.40 -12.45 8.60
C ASP A 540 17.40 -13.97 8.82
N ALA A 541 16.63 -14.47 9.79
CA ALA A 541 16.50 -15.90 10.04
C ALA A 541 15.71 -16.63 8.93
N ASP A 542 14.74 -15.96 8.30
CA ASP A 542 13.90 -16.55 7.24
C ASP A 542 14.46 -16.35 5.82
N LEU A 543 15.08 -15.19 5.56
CA LEU A 543 15.52 -14.76 4.22
C LEU A 543 17.03 -14.59 4.09
N GLY A 544 17.79 -14.88 5.14
CA GLY A 544 19.23 -14.65 5.20
C GLY A 544 19.63 -13.21 5.55
N PRO A 545 20.89 -12.99 5.97
CA PRO A 545 21.36 -11.71 6.50
C PRO A 545 21.62 -10.63 5.43
N ALA A 546 21.49 -10.99 4.15
CA ALA A 546 21.79 -10.13 3.00
C ALA A 546 20.63 -10.17 1.99
N ARG A 547 20.05 -9.01 1.69
CA ARG A 547 18.95 -8.87 0.72
C ARG A 547 19.30 -7.97 -0.44
N LEU A 548 18.71 -8.25 -1.61
CA LEU A 548 18.68 -7.33 -2.72
C LEU A 548 17.57 -6.29 -2.53
N ARG A 549 17.93 -5.01 -2.62
CA ARG A 549 17.00 -3.87 -2.54
C ARG A 549 17.02 -3.15 -3.88
N LEU A 550 15.95 -3.24 -4.64
CA LEU A 550 15.83 -2.49 -5.89
C LEU A 550 15.62 -1.00 -5.60
N LEU A 551 16.44 -0.18 -6.25
CA LEU A 551 16.30 1.27 -6.23
C LEU A 551 15.45 1.71 -7.41
N TYR A 552 14.24 2.19 -7.10
CA TYR A 552 13.29 2.68 -8.09
C TYR A 552 13.37 4.21 -8.24
N PRO A 553 13.08 4.74 -9.43
CA PRO A 553 12.98 6.18 -9.64
C PRO A 553 11.77 6.74 -8.86
N ALA A 554 11.82 8.03 -8.49
CA ALA A 554 10.76 8.67 -7.70
C ALA A 554 9.38 8.72 -8.38
N SER A 555 9.33 8.48 -9.69
CA SER A 555 8.10 8.37 -10.50
C SER A 555 7.51 6.96 -10.54
N PHE A 556 8.16 5.97 -9.94
CA PHE A 556 7.70 4.59 -10.00
C PHE A 556 6.31 4.44 -9.35
N PRO A 557 5.33 3.81 -10.02
CA PRO A 557 3.96 3.73 -9.53
C PRO A 557 3.86 3.07 -8.15
N ARG A 558 2.91 3.55 -7.34
CA ARG A 558 2.58 2.99 -6.01
C ARG A 558 3.72 2.98 -4.98
N GLN A 559 4.87 3.61 -5.27
CA GLN A 559 5.95 3.79 -4.30
C GLN A 559 5.86 5.18 -3.65
N THR A 560 5.74 5.20 -2.33
CA THR A 560 5.71 6.41 -1.50
C THR A 560 6.75 6.33 -0.39
N THR A 561 7.07 7.45 0.25
CA THR A 561 8.07 7.51 1.33
C THR A 561 7.81 6.47 2.41
N ARG A 562 6.55 6.29 2.82
CA ARG A 562 6.11 5.35 3.87
C ARG A 562 5.95 3.89 3.44
N THR A 563 5.93 3.59 2.15
CA THR A 563 5.77 2.21 1.62
C THR A 563 7.11 1.57 1.23
N THR A 564 8.22 2.26 1.46
CA THR A 564 9.57 1.71 1.30
C THR A 564 9.94 0.78 2.46
N TRP A 565 11.01 0.01 2.31
CA TRP A 565 11.53 -0.85 3.38
C TRP A 565 12.12 -0.03 4.52
N HIS A 566 12.31 -0.65 5.68
CA HIS A 566 12.88 0.00 6.88
C HIS A 566 14.01 -0.79 7.52
N LEU A 567 13.98 -2.12 7.43
CA LEU A 567 14.91 -3.02 8.10
C LEU A 567 16.19 -3.15 7.25
N ASP A 568 17.05 -2.14 7.33
CA ASP A 568 18.38 -2.09 6.72
C ASP A 568 19.42 -2.91 7.49
N GLY A 569 20.43 -3.41 6.79
CA GLY A 569 21.54 -4.13 7.40
C GLY A 569 22.76 -4.21 6.50
N PRO A 570 23.92 -4.58 7.07
CA PRO A 570 25.21 -4.43 6.43
C PRO A 570 25.44 -5.40 5.27
N GLY A 571 24.75 -6.55 5.27
CA GLY A 571 24.77 -7.51 4.16
C GLY A 571 23.94 -7.10 2.95
N ASP A 572 23.02 -6.14 3.10
CA ASP A 572 22.10 -5.77 2.03
C ASP A 572 22.84 -5.09 0.87
N ARG A 573 22.33 -5.28 -0.34
CA ARG A 573 22.84 -4.63 -1.57
C ARG A 573 21.72 -3.83 -2.23
N GLN A 574 22.02 -2.60 -2.62
CA GLN A 574 21.08 -1.72 -3.30
C GLN A 574 21.37 -1.75 -4.81
N LEU A 575 20.52 -2.47 -5.57
CA LEU A 575 20.66 -2.60 -7.01
C LEU A 575 20.07 -1.37 -7.70
N GLY A 576 20.94 -0.62 -8.38
CA GLY A 576 20.55 0.50 -9.21
C GLY A 576 20.15 0.06 -10.61
N ILE A 577 18.85 0.05 -10.89
CA ILE A 577 18.27 -0.40 -12.16
C ILE A 577 17.84 0.76 -13.08
N ASP A 578 17.73 1.97 -12.52
CA ASP A 578 17.33 3.19 -13.24
C ASP A 578 17.94 4.42 -12.54
N THR A 579 17.31 5.59 -12.66
CA THR A 579 17.72 6.93 -12.21
C THR A 579 17.33 7.21 -10.76
N ALA A 580 17.30 6.18 -9.91
CA ALA A 580 16.99 6.32 -8.49
C ALA A 580 17.97 7.25 -7.76
N ARG A 581 17.48 7.97 -6.74
CA ARG A 581 18.27 8.92 -5.95
C ARG A 581 18.57 8.38 -4.55
N GLY A 582 19.67 8.88 -3.97
CA GLY A 582 20.01 8.67 -2.56
C GLY A 582 20.27 7.22 -2.17
N ALA A 583 20.91 6.48 -3.07
CA ALA A 583 21.46 5.17 -2.75
C ALA A 583 22.50 5.26 -1.64
N ASP A 584 22.61 4.21 -0.84
CA ASP A 584 23.73 4.04 0.07
C ASP A 584 24.96 3.60 -0.73
N ILE A 585 25.94 4.50 -0.85
CA ILE A 585 27.13 4.29 -1.69
C ILE A 585 28.00 3.10 -1.24
N GLU A 586 27.93 2.66 0.01
CA GLU A 586 28.64 1.45 0.46
C GLU A 586 27.96 0.15 0.03
N ARG A 587 26.66 0.23 -0.28
CA ARG A 587 25.83 -0.93 -0.61
C ARG A 587 25.33 -0.89 -2.06
N ILE A 588 25.54 0.21 -2.77
CA ILE A 588 25.08 0.38 -4.15
C ILE A 588 25.84 -0.54 -5.09
N VAL A 589 25.09 -1.19 -5.97
CA VAL A 589 25.63 -2.03 -7.03
C VAL A 589 24.97 -1.62 -8.34
N PRO A 590 25.74 -1.10 -9.31
CA PRO A 590 25.17 -0.72 -10.57
C PRO A 590 24.77 -1.91 -11.43
N ALA A 591 23.56 -1.90 -11.97
CA ALA A 591 23.08 -3.00 -12.82
C ALA A 591 23.99 -3.21 -14.07
N ALA A 592 24.64 -2.16 -14.58
CA ALA A 592 25.60 -2.28 -15.69
C ALA A 592 26.93 -2.96 -15.30
N ALA A 593 27.22 -3.08 -14.00
CA ALA A 593 28.40 -3.79 -13.49
C ALA A 593 28.10 -5.27 -13.14
N VAL A 594 26.83 -5.62 -12.95
CA VAL A 594 26.39 -6.98 -12.63
C VAL A 594 26.38 -7.85 -13.87
N ARG A 595 27.09 -8.98 -13.82
CA ARG A 595 27.10 -9.98 -14.89
C ARG A 595 25.94 -10.93 -14.71
N VAL A 596 25.41 -11.44 -15.82
CA VAL A 596 24.43 -12.52 -15.78
C VAL A 596 25.04 -13.75 -16.41
N GLU A 597 25.20 -14.77 -15.59
CA GLU A 597 25.87 -16.03 -15.94
C GLU A 597 24.89 -17.19 -15.85
N ALA A 598 25.07 -18.20 -16.71
CA ALA A 598 24.36 -19.46 -16.58
C ALA A 598 25.01 -20.30 -15.48
N ALA A 599 24.27 -20.62 -14.43
CA ALA A 599 24.70 -21.52 -13.37
C ALA A 599 24.49 -22.99 -13.76
N THR A 600 25.06 -23.89 -12.95
CA THR A 600 24.85 -25.33 -13.07
C THR A 600 23.36 -25.67 -12.99
N GLY A 601 22.84 -26.38 -13.99
CA GLY A 601 21.41 -26.71 -14.07
C GLY A 601 20.56 -25.72 -14.89
N GLY A 602 21.19 -24.77 -15.59
CA GLY A 602 20.51 -23.91 -16.58
C GLY A 602 19.80 -22.69 -16.01
N ARG A 603 19.85 -22.46 -14.69
CA ARG A 603 19.32 -21.24 -14.06
C ARG A 603 20.30 -20.08 -14.22
N LEU A 604 19.76 -18.88 -14.42
CA LEU A 604 20.58 -17.67 -14.51
C LEU A 604 20.87 -17.09 -13.13
N THR A 605 22.08 -16.60 -12.96
CA THR A 605 22.57 -15.97 -11.73
C THR A 605 23.09 -14.58 -12.03
N ALA A 606 22.70 -13.60 -11.22
CA ALA A 606 23.29 -12.28 -11.18
C ALA A 606 24.57 -12.33 -10.32
N GLU A 607 25.72 -12.15 -10.94
CA GLU A 607 27.02 -12.07 -10.27
C GLU A 607 27.44 -10.60 -10.10
N LEU A 608 27.51 -10.19 -8.84
CA LEU A 608 27.91 -8.84 -8.46
C LEU A 608 29.43 -8.66 -8.55
N PRO A 609 29.93 -7.41 -8.63
CA PRO A 609 31.36 -7.15 -8.70
C PRO A 609 32.18 -7.67 -7.51
N ASP A 610 31.55 -7.80 -6.34
CA ASP A 610 32.16 -8.38 -5.13
C ASP A 610 32.17 -9.92 -5.12
N GLY A 611 31.66 -10.55 -6.19
CA GLY A 611 31.59 -11.99 -6.37
C GLY A 611 30.35 -12.65 -5.75
N ALA A 612 29.50 -11.88 -5.06
CA ALA A 612 28.26 -12.41 -4.53
C ALA A 612 27.26 -12.73 -5.65
N ARG A 613 26.42 -13.75 -5.43
CA ARG A 613 25.57 -14.35 -6.46
C ARG A 613 24.12 -14.40 -6.01
N TRP A 614 23.19 -14.10 -6.92
CA TRP A 614 21.75 -14.26 -6.64
C TRP A 614 21.05 -14.93 -7.82
N PRO A 615 20.06 -15.80 -7.57
CA PRO A 615 19.17 -16.23 -8.64
C PRO A 615 18.61 -15.01 -9.37
N LEU A 616 18.72 -14.98 -10.71
CA LEU A 616 18.32 -13.79 -11.46
C LEU A 616 16.85 -13.42 -11.25
N VAL A 617 15.98 -14.42 -11.08
CA VAL A 617 14.55 -14.23 -10.78
C VAL A 617 14.32 -13.46 -9.47
N GLU A 618 15.19 -13.62 -8.47
CA GLU A 618 15.12 -12.90 -7.18
C GLU A 618 15.28 -11.39 -7.38
N VAL A 619 16.04 -10.96 -8.38
CA VAL A 619 16.16 -9.53 -8.73
C VAL A 619 14.80 -8.94 -9.10
N PHE A 620 13.88 -9.73 -9.66
CA PHE A 620 12.54 -9.30 -10.05
C PHE A 620 11.49 -9.49 -8.95
N ALA A 621 11.85 -10.02 -7.78
CA ALA A 621 10.90 -10.44 -6.74
C ALA A 621 9.91 -9.33 -6.32
N ASN A 622 10.37 -8.09 -6.14
CA ASN A 622 9.49 -6.98 -5.75
C ASN A 622 8.46 -6.63 -6.84
N LEU A 623 8.87 -6.65 -8.12
CA LEU A 623 7.97 -6.46 -9.26
C LEU A 623 6.95 -7.60 -9.33
N LEU A 624 7.40 -8.85 -9.19
CA LEU A 624 6.54 -10.03 -9.25
C LEU A 624 5.53 -10.08 -8.09
N GLY A 625 5.94 -9.72 -6.87
CA GLY A 625 5.05 -9.61 -5.71
C GLY A 625 3.92 -8.60 -5.93
N ALA A 626 4.22 -7.43 -6.51
CA ALA A 626 3.20 -6.43 -6.84
C ALA A 626 2.18 -6.93 -7.88
N LEU A 627 2.63 -7.72 -8.86
CA LEU A 627 1.76 -8.30 -9.90
C LEU A 627 0.91 -9.47 -9.38
N LEU A 628 1.48 -10.27 -8.47
CA LEU A 628 0.80 -11.38 -7.82
C LEU A 628 -0.42 -10.89 -7.01
N LEU A 629 -0.28 -9.77 -6.29
CA LEU A 629 -1.38 -9.15 -5.54
C LEU A 629 -2.61 -8.88 -6.42
N ASP A 630 -2.38 -8.32 -7.61
CA ASP A 630 -3.46 -8.00 -8.55
C ASP A 630 -4.07 -9.28 -9.18
N SER A 631 -3.28 -10.34 -9.30
CA SER A 631 -3.63 -11.59 -10.00
C SER A 631 -4.27 -12.68 -9.13
N PHE A 632 -4.08 -12.64 -7.81
CA PHE A 632 -4.59 -13.68 -6.90
C PHE A 632 -6.11 -13.57 -6.70
N LYS A 633 -6.89 -14.15 -7.63
CA LYS A 633 -8.36 -14.17 -7.62
C LYS A 633 -8.87 -15.61 -7.53
N LEU A 634 -9.66 -15.89 -6.50
CA LEU A 634 -10.19 -17.24 -6.25
C LEU A 634 -11.39 -17.57 -7.15
N LEU A 635 -12.14 -16.56 -7.59
CA LEU A 635 -13.39 -16.75 -8.32
C LEU A 635 -13.38 -16.01 -9.64
N ALA A 636 -13.85 -16.69 -10.69
CA ALA A 636 -14.17 -16.04 -11.95
C ALA A 636 -15.37 -15.09 -11.76
N PRO A 637 -15.46 -13.98 -12.50
CA PRO A 637 -16.63 -13.13 -12.48
C PRO A 637 -17.88 -13.91 -12.93
N ALA A 638 -18.90 -13.94 -12.08
CA ALA A 638 -20.24 -14.45 -12.37
C ALA A 638 -21.31 -13.47 -11.82
N PRO A 639 -22.55 -13.48 -12.37
CA PRO A 639 -23.62 -12.60 -11.91
C PRO A 639 -23.88 -12.66 -10.40
N ALA A 640 -23.79 -13.86 -9.82
CA ALA A 640 -23.77 -14.06 -8.38
C ALA A 640 -22.75 -15.15 -8.03
N THR A 641 -22.10 -15.01 -6.87
CA THR A 641 -21.26 -16.05 -6.27
C THR A 641 -21.63 -16.22 -4.80
N PRO A 642 -21.75 -17.46 -4.29
CA PRO A 642 -22.07 -17.71 -2.88
C PRO A 642 -20.95 -17.20 -1.96
N ARG A 643 -21.24 -17.06 -0.67
CA ARG A 643 -20.19 -17.03 0.35
C ARG A 643 -19.50 -18.40 0.35
N ILE A 644 -18.17 -18.43 0.36
CA ILE A 644 -17.41 -19.67 0.44
C ILE A 644 -16.65 -19.68 1.76
N THR A 645 -16.95 -20.68 2.58
CA THR A 645 -16.38 -20.88 3.91
C THR A 645 -15.69 -22.24 3.96
N ILE A 646 -14.40 -22.27 4.29
CA ILE A 646 -13.65 -23.51 4.57
C ILE A 646 -13.47 -23.59 6.08
N ASP A 647 -14.07 -24.60 6.71
CA ASP A 647 -14.24 -24.71 8.16
C ASP A 647 -14.83 -23.40 8.75
N ARG A 648 -14.01 -22.55 9.39
CA ARG A 648 -14.39 -21.23 9.91
C ARG A 648 -13.89 -20.04 9.10
N LEU A 649 -13.07 -20.27 8.08
CA LEU A 649 -12.46 -19.22 7.26
C LEU A 649 -13.32 -18.93 6.03
N VAL A 650 -13.94 -17.76 6.00
CA VAL A 650 -14.58 -17.21 4.81
C VAL A 650 -13.48 -16.74 3.85
N VAL A 651 -13.29 -17.49 2.76
CA VAL A 651 -12.30 -17.19 1.70
C VAL A 651 -12.89 -16.33 0.58
N ALA A 652 -14.22 -16.31 0.45
CA ALA A 652 -14.93 -15.42 -0.45
C ALA A 652 -16.26 -14.97 0.15
N ARG A 653 -16.52 -13.67 0.14
CA ARG A 653 -17.82 -13.08 0.50
C ARG A 653 -18.84 -13.31 -0.61
N ARG A 654 -20.11 -13.47 -0.24
CA ARG A 654 -21.21 -13.48 -1.20
C ARG A 654 -21.20 -12.20 -2.02
N THR A 655 -21.25 -12.34 -3.34
CA THR A 655 -21.06 -11.23 -4.27
C THR A 655 -22.09 -11.29 -5.40
N TRP A 656 -22.62 -10.13 -5.78
CA TRP A 656 -23.49 -9.92 -6.93
C TRP A 656 -22.81 -8.96 -7.90
N ARG A 657 -23.00 -9.16 -9.20
CA ARG A 657 -22.40 -8.35 -10.25
C ARG A 657 -23.47 -7.95 -11.25
N THR A 658 -23.43 -6.69 -11.64
CA THR A 658 -24.27 -6.10 -12.67
C THR A 658 -23.49 -4.96 -13.34
N THR A 659 -24.15 -4.20 -14.21
CA THR A 659 -23.59 -3.01 -14.86
C THR A 659 -24.34 -1.75 -14.45
N VAL A 660 -23.73 -0.60 -14.71
CA VAL A 660 -24.40 0.71 -14.55
C VAL A 660 -25.73 0.74 -15.31
N ALA A 661 -25.77 0.25 -16.54
CA ALA A 661 -26.98 0.21 -17.36
C ALA A 661 -28.07 -0.71 -16.78
N GLU A 662 -27.72 -1.93 -16.37
CA GLU A 662 -28.67 -2.92 -15.85
C GLU A 662 -29.20 -2.57 -14.44
N SER A 663 -28.45 -1.80 -13.66
CA SER A 663 -28.84 -1.44 -12.30
C SER A 663 -30.12 -0.60 -12.21
N GLY A 664 -30.48 0.13 -13.27
CA GLY A 664 -31.61 1.07 -13.27
C GLY A 664 -31.40 2.30 -12.37
N LEU A 665 -30.18 2.53 -11.87
CA LEU A 665 -29.87 3.64 -10.95
C LEU A 665 -29.38 4.91 -11.67
N ALA A 666 -28.89 4.77 -12.91
CA ALA A 666 -28.36 5.88 -13.70
C ALA A 666 -29.48 6.80 -14.22
N GLY A 667 -29.25 8.11 -14.21
CA GLY A 667 -30.16 9.11 -14.76
C GLY A 667 -31.42 9.37 -13.92
N VAL A 668 -31.59 8.68 -12.79
CA VAL A 668 -32.74 8.88 -11.89
C VAL A 668 -32.59 10.21 -11.16
N THR A 669 -33.62 11.05 -11.21
CA THR A 669 -33.62 12.40 -10.64
C THR A 669 -34.65 12.55 -9.52
N GLY A 670 -34.32 13.35 -8.50
CA GLY A 670 -35.17 13.54 -7.32
C GLY A 670 -34.86 12.54 -6.20
N GLU A 671 -35.01 12.97 -4.94
CA GLU A 671 -34.59 12.17 -3.78
C GLU A 671 -35.44 10.91 -3.63
N SER A 672 -36.76 11.07 -3.69
CA SER A 672 -37.73 9.99 -3.61
C SER A 672 -37.55 8.96 -4.74
N ALA A 673 -37.47 9.40 -6.00
CA ALA A 673 -37.30 8.49 -7.13
C ALA A 673 -35.99 7.70 -7.07
N ARG A 674 -34.89 8.33 -6.65
CA ARG A 674 -33.60 7.65 -6.42
C ARG A 674 -33.69 6.61 -5.32
N TYR A 675 -34.38 6.93 -4.22
CA TYR A 675 -34.57 5.98 -3.13
C TYR A 675 -35.39 4.77 -3.57
N LEU A 676 -36.54 4.98 -4.22
CA LEU A 676 -37.36 3.90 -4.80
C LEU A 676 -36.60 3.07 -5.85
N ALA A 677 -35.74 3.70 -6.66
CA ALA A 677 -34.89 2.97 -7.62
C ALA A 677 -33.91 2.03 -6.91
N VAL A 678 -33.28 2.49 -5.82
CA VAL A 678 -32.38 1.65 -5.00
C VAL A 678 -33.14 0.53 -4.30
N ARG A 679 -34.36 0.77 -3.81
CA ARG A 679 -35.21 -0.29 -3.22
C ARG A 679 -35.58 -1.37 -4.24
N ARG A 680 -36.02 -0.98 -5.45
CA ARG A 680 -36.26 -1.92 -6.55
C ARG A 680 -35.02 -2.70 -6.95
N TRP A 681 -33.86 -2.05 -7.00
CA TRP A 681 -32.59 -2.69 -7.31
C TRP A 681 -32.19 -3.73 -6.24
N ARG A 682 -32.36 -3.39 -4.95
CA ARG A 682 -32.18 -4.30 -3.82
C ARG A 682 -33.08 -5.52 -3.94
N GLU A 683 -34.36 -5.33 -4.20
CA GLU A 683 -35.34 -6.41 -4.34
C GLU A 683 -35.03 -7.29 -5.55
N GLY A 684 -34.80 -6.69 -6.72
CA GLY A 684 -34.56 -7.41 -7.97
C GLY A 684 -33.32 -8.30 -7.97
N LEU A 685 -32.29 -7.94 -7.19
CA LEU A 685 -31.08 -8.76 -7.00
C LEU A 685 -31.08 -9.59 -5.70
N GLY A 686 -32.11 -9.47 -4.86
CA GLY A 686 -32.16 -10.13 -3.56
C GLY A 686 -31.03 -9.73 -2.61
N LEU A 687 -30.59 -8.46 -2.65
CA LEU A 687 -29.47 -7.97 -1.84
C LEU A 687 -29.86 -7.86 -0.35
N PRO A 688 -28.92 -8.10 0.58
CA PRO A 688 -29.14 -7.73 1.98
C PRO A 688 -29.20 -6.20 2.14
N GLU A 689 -29.77 -5.73 3.25
CA GLU A 689 -29.94 -4.29 3.49
C GLU A 689 -28.61 -3.53 3.57
N ARG A 690 -27.53 -4.17 4.02
CA ARG A 690 -26.22 -3.54 4.17
C ARG A 690 -25.19 -4.30 3.33
N VAL A 691 -24.51 -3.56 2.46
CA VAL A 691 -23.58 -4.11 1.47
C VAL A 691 -22.37 -3.21 1.29
N PHE A 692 -21.32 -3.77 0.69
CA PHE A 692 -20.29 -2.98 0.04
C PHE A 692 -20.55 -2.92 -1.46
N VAL A 693 -20.40 -1.74 -2.08
CA VAL A 693 -20.54 -1.54 -3.53
C VAL A 693 -19.23 -1.01 -4.09
N LYS A 694 -18.67 -1.70 -5.09
CA LYS A 694 -17.55 -1.26 -5.92
C LYS A 694 -18.07 -0.88 -7.30
N VAL A 695 -17.96 0.40 -7.64
CA VAL A 695 -18.17 0.90 -9.00
C VAL A 695 -16.85 0.78 -9.76
N GLY A 696 -16.85 0.29 -11.00
CA GLY A 696 -15.63 0.01 -11.76
C GLY A 696 -14.69 1.21 -11.97
N THR A 697 -15.22 2.44 -11.91
CA THR A 697 -14.45 3.69 -11.97
C THR A 697 -13.85 4.13 -10.63
N GLU A 698 -14.20 3.46 -9.53
CA GLU A 698 -13.74 3.76 -8.17
C GLU A 698 -12.66 2.78 -7.73
N VAL A 699 -11.63 3.28 -7.02
CA VAL A 699 -10.49 2.47 -6.58
C VAL A 699 -10.90 1.43 -5.53
N LYS A 700 -11.77 1.83 -4.59
CA LYS A 700 -12.17 0.98 -3.44
C LYS A 700 -13.69 0.85 -3.34
N PRO A 701 -14.20 -0.28 -2.83
CA PRO A 701 -15.62 -0.40 -2.47
C PRO A 701 -16.01 0.62 -1.39
N CYS A 702 -17.29 0.95 -1.34
CA CYS A 702 -17.89 1.80 -0.31
C CYS A 702 -19.01 1.05 0.41
N TYR A 703 -19.20 1.33 1.69
CA TYR A 703 -20.33 0.82 2.46
C TYR A 703 -21.61 1.55 2.03
N VAL A 704 -22.69 0.79 1.89
CA VAL A 704 -24.01 1.28 1.55
C VAL A 704 -25.06 0.55 2.41
N ASP A 705 -25.78 1.31 3.23
CA ASP A 705 -27.02 0.86 3.84
C ASP A 705 -28.17 1.22 2.89
N LEU A 706 -28.77 0.20 2.27
CA LEU A 706 -29.86 0.33 1.29
C LEU A 706 -31.19 0.75 1.94
N THR A 707 -31.30 0.74 3.27
CA THR A 707 -32.42 1.35 3.98
C THR A 707 -32.29 2.88 4.02
N GLY A 708 -31.06 3.42 4.01
CA GLY A 708 -30.79 4.83 4.22
C GLY A 708 -30.99 5.70 2.96
N PRO A 709 -31.89 6.70 2.97
CA PRO A 709 -32.10 7.56 1.80
C PRO A 709 -30.86 8.33 1.34
N LEU A 710 -29.99 8.74 2.26
CA LEU A 710 -28.75 9.46 1.93
C LEU A 710 -27.72 8.56 1.23
N TYR A 711 -27.64 7.28 1.62
CA TYR A 711 -26.84 6.28 0.91
C TYR A 711 -27.37 6.06 -0.51
N ALA A 712 -28.68 5.98 -0.70
CA ALA A 712 -29.28 5.89 -2.03
C ALA A 712 -28.91 7.12 -2.90
N GLN A 713 -28.95 8.33 -2.34
CA GLN A 713 -28.49 9.53 -3.07
C GLN A 713 -27.01 9.44 -3.46
N SER A 714 -26.15 8.98 -2.55
CA SER A 714 -24.72 8.82 -2.79
C SER A 714 -24.44 7.77 -3.87
N LEU A 715 -25.13 6.63 -3.83
CA LEU A 715 -24.99 5.53 -4.77
C LEU A 715 -25.41 5.96 -6.18
N CYS A 716 -26.62 6.52 -6.34
CA CYS A 716 -27.06 7.05 -7.64
C CYS A 716 -26.08 8.10 -8.19
N ALA A 717 -25.51 8.97 -7.34
CA ALA A 717 -24.53 9.95 -7.79
C ALA A 717 -23.20 9.32 -8.26
N MET A 718 -22.76 8.20 -7.69
CA MET A 718 -21.59 7.45 -8.18
C MET A 718 -21.91 6.76 -9.50
N VAL A 719 -23.09 6.14 -9.60
CA VAL A 719 -23.56 5.49 -10.84
C VAL A 719 -23.71 6.50 -11.97
N ASP A 720 -24.29 7.68 -11.71
CA ASP A 720 -24.36 8.79 -12.67
C ASP A 720 -22.98 9.27 -13.13
N ALA A 721 -21.97 9.18 -12.25
CA ALA A 721 -20.61 9.53 -12.61
C ALA A 721 -19.97 8.49 -13.53
N ALA A 722 -20.13 7.21 -13.20
CA ALA A 722 -19.65 6.10 -14.01
C ALA A 722 -20.35 6.01 -15.38
N ALA A 723 -21.65 6.31 -15.44
CA ALA A 723 -22.43 6.32 -16.68
C ALA A 723 -21.88 7.31 -17.73
N ARG A 724 -21.17 8.36 -17.31
CA ARG A 724 -20.49 9.29 -18.23
C ARG A 724 -19.25 8.69 -18.88
N THR A 725 -18.66 7.66 -18.28
CA THR A 725 -17.55 6.92 -18.85
C THR A 725 -18.06 5.89 -19.84
N ALA A 726 -18.91 4.96 -19.40
CA ALA A 726 -19.56 3.98 -20.26
C ALA A 726 -20.78 3.33 -19.55
N PRO A 727 -21.79 2.83 -20.29
CA PRO A 727 -22.96 2.18 -19.71
C PRO A 727 -22.67 0.78 -19.14
N ASP A 728 -21.64 0.10 -19.64
CA ASP A 728 -21.20 -1.25 -19.26
C ASP A 728 -20.21 -1.27 -18.09
N VAL A 729 -19.93 -0.11 -17.47
CA VAL A 729 -19.11 -0.04 -16.26
C VAL A 729 -19.67 -0.99 -15.20
N SER A 730 -18.79 -1.82 -14.65
CA SER A 730 -19.17 -2.85 -13.69
C SER A 730 -19.61 -2.26 -12.34
N LEU A 731 -20.62 -2.91 -11.75
CA LEU A 731 -21.06 -2.72 -10.37
C LEU A 731 -20.96 -4.05 -9.66
N THR A 732 -20.05 -4.14 -8.68
CA THR A 732 -19.88 -5.34 -7.85
C THR A 732 -20.38 -5.04 -6.45
N VAL A 733 -21.32 -5.83 -5.97
CA VAL A 733 -21.89 -5.75 -4.62
C VAL A 733 -21.39 -6.93 -3.83
N SER A 734 -20.85 -6.74 -2.63
CA SER A 734 -20.54 -7.82 -1.70
C SER A 734 -21.30 -7.63 -0.39
N GLU A 735 -21.63 -8.73 0.27
CA GLU A 735 -22.23 -8.68 1.61
C GLU A 735 -21.34 -7.92 2.62
N LEU A 736 -21.97 -7.39 3.67
CA LEU A 736 -21.27 -6.83 4.83
C LEU A 736 -20.85 -7.95 5.78
N LEU A 737 -19.56 -8.26 5.81
CA LEU A 737 -18.98 -9.23 6.74
C LEU A 737 -17.54 -8.84 7.08
N PRO A 738 -17.16 -8.69 8.36
CA PRO A 738 -18.00 -8.70 9.57
C PRO A 738 -19.08 -7.61 9.59
N ALA A 739 -20.14 -7.81 10.38
CA ALA A 739 -21.09 -6.75 10.69
C ALA A 739 -20.52 -5.82 11.78
N PRO A 740 -21.00 -4.56 11.92
CA PRO A 740 -20.55 -3.64 12.96
C PRO A 740 -20.66 -4.19 14.38
N ALA A 741 -21.68 -5.02 14.65
CA ALA A 741 -21.90 -5.67 15.93
C ALA A 741 -20.88 -6.77 16.25
N ASP A 742 -20.16 -7.26 15.23
CA ASP A 742 -19.16 -8.33 15.34
C ASP A 742 -17.72 -7.78 15.37
N ALA A 743 -17.57 -6.51 15.77
CA ALA A 743 -16.30 -5.82 15.88
C ALA A 743 -15.67 -6.05 17.27
N TRP A 744 -14.90 -7.12 17.41
CA TRP A 744 -14.32 -7.60 18.67
C TRP A 744 -13.27 -6.68 19.32
N VAL A 745 -12.61 -5.82 18.55
CA VAL A 745 -11.62 -4.86 19.07
C VAL A 745 -12.32 -3.61 19.58
N THR A 746 -12.24 -3.36 20.88
CA THR A 746 -12.91 -2.24 21.53
C THR A 746 -11.96 -1.14 22.00
N ASP A 747 -12.49 0.06 22.21
CA ASP A 747 -11.86 1.09 23.06
C ASP A 747 -12.16 0.84 24.56
N ALA A 748 -11.68 1.71 25.44
CA ALA A 748 -11.96 1.66 26.88
C ALA A 748 -13.45 1.88 27.24
N ALA A 749 -14.25 2.43 26.32
CA ALA A 749 -15.69 2.60 26.49
C ALA A 749 -16.50 1.39 25.98
N GLY A 750 -15.83 0.38 25.42
CA GLY A 750 -16.46 -0.83 24.88
C GLY A 750 -17.01 -0.67 23.46
N HIS A 751 -16.71 0.42 22.75
CA HIS A 751 -17.14 0.56 21.36
C HIS A 751 -16.27 -0.29 20.43
N GLY A 752 -16.88 -1.12 19.60
CA GLY A 752 -16.19 -1.96 18.62
C GLY A 752 -15.67 -1.19 17.39
N TYR A 753 -14.50 -1.57 16.88
CA TYR A 753 -13.85 -0.98 15.71
C TYR A 753 -13.63 -2.04 14.63
N VAL A 754 -13.88 -1.66 13.37
CA VAL A 754 -13.43 -2.48 12.23
C VAL A 754 -11.93 -2.68 12.35
N SER A 755 -11.50 -3.93 12.30
CA SER A 755 -10.11 -4.31 12.53
C SER A 755 -9.69 -5.49 11.65
N GLU A 756 -8.39 -5.56 11.38
CA GLU A 756 -7.80 -6.56 10.51
C GLU A 756 -6.42 -6.95 11.04
N LEU A 757 -6.21 -8.25 11.23
CA LEU A 757 -4.91 -8.84 11.59
C LEU A 757 -4.13 -9.08 10.31
N ARG A 758 -2.95 -8.48 10.21
CA ARG A 758 -1.97 -8.77 9.18
C ARG A 758 -0.95 -9.75 9.73
N LEU A 759 -0.89 -10.92 9.12
CA LEU A 759 0.01 -12.00 9.53
C LEU A 759 1.22 -12.06 8.60
N GLN A 760 2.30 -12.68 9.06
CA GLN A 760 3.41 -13.09 8.21
C GLN A 760 3.58 -14.60 8.33
N ILE A 761 3.48 -15.30 7.20
CA ILE A 761 3.53 -16.75 7.10
C ILE A 761 4.78 -17.15 6.33
N THR A 762 5.52 -18.11 6.86
CA THR A 762 6.74 -18.66 6.28
C THR A 762 6.47 -20.06 5.72
N ASP A 763 6.82 -20.24 4.45
CA ASP A 763 6.82 -21.52 3.76
C ASP A 763 7.91 -22.45 4.32
N PRO A 764 7.59 -23.71 4.67
CA PRO A 764 8.59 -24.70 5.09
C PRO A 764 9.56 -25.06 3.97
N ALA A 765 9.13 -24.96 2.71
CA ALA A 765 9.98 -25.23 1.57
C ALA A 765 10.92 -24.05 1.34
N THR A 766 12.22 -24.33 1.37
CA THR A 766 13.26 -23.38 0.98
C THR A 766 13.49 -23.47 -0.52
N TYR A 767 13.59 -22.31 -1.19
CA TYR A 767 14.20 -22.27 -2.51
C TYR A 767 15.72 -22.51 -2.34
N LEU A 768 16.34 -23.33 -3.21
CA LEU A 768 17.79 -23.57 -3.17
C LEU A 768 18.53 -22.33 -3.70
N GLY A 769 18.98 -21.44 -2.81
CA GLY A 769 19.92 -20.36 -3.10
C GLY A 769 21.28 -20.60 -2.44
N GLU A 770 22.40 -20.26 -3.09
CA GLU A 770 23.75 -20.42 -2.50
C GLU A 770 24.01 -19.51 -1.27
N HIS A 771 23.12 -18.54 -1.00
CA HIS A 771 23.24 -17.55 0.08
C HIS A 771 22.06 -17.53 1.07
N GLY A 772 21.16 -18.52 1.02
CA GLY A 772 19.93 -18.58 1.81
C GLY A 772 18.75 -18.91 0.92
#